data_AF-A0A7V4WVH9-F1
#
_entry.id   AF-A0A7V4WVH9-F1
#
_cell.length_a   1.000
_cell.length_b   1.000
_cell.length_c   1.000
_cell.angle_alpha   90.00
_cell.angle_beta   90.00
_cell.angle_gamma   90.00
#
_symmetry.space_group_name_H-M   'P 1'
#
loop_
_entity.id
_entity.type
_entity.pdbx_description
1 polymer ?
#
loop_
_entity_poly.entity_id
_entity_poly.type
_entity_poly.pdbx_seq_one_letter_code
_entity_poly.pdbx_strand_id
1 'polypeptide(L)'
;MYKKTIALVLTLIIMLFAQQPWHKKEIENKKRAFLKLSNTQAASPNQKKFDVIYYRLDLDIQVLQERIQGYVQMVARVVDGPINVVELNLHDYMTVDSVVADSGPLSFNHLNHILTVTLDKDYANNETISFKIYYQGDPTLTGSDAFVFTTYNSKPHFWTLSEPYGAREWWPCKDVPEDKADSVDIIVRVPDGMSVASNGLIVSEQSDGVNTTFHWKERYPMVTYLVSLAGYEYTRYSDTYQTLNGGTMPIDFFVYPYHYQNSDFRDNYARTKDMITAFAGYFGEYPFVTEKYGHAEFLWGGGMEHQTCSSLGGYGIGLIAHELGHQWWGDMITCRDFHHIWLNEGFATYCEALWREYDEGTAAYHDEMAANEYKGPGTIYVEDDTDENEIFNGNLSYSKASWVLHMLRHVVGDSVFFDILQTYYADSRYQYGTAVTEDFQGVCESVSGLNLDKFFQQWIYGEYYPQYEYSWSSAAEGNQYRISLSIDQTQTNTGLFWMPIDVFVQTAAGDTIFVVWDSLQTQQFDLFVNDEPISVQLDTDKWILRDVTEVTSALANATNSYPSRDFRIIGAYPNPFNPAVTVKFFQDERSPVSVDVYDNLGRRIARLAERRMYNSGIQRISWNAEQQASGIYFVVIKKENTRKLVKVLLVK
;
A
#
# COMPACT_ATOMS: atom_id res chain seq x y z
N MET A 1 -12.28 49.87 -51.21
CA MET A 1 -13.21 48.96 -50.52
C MET A 1 -12.85 47.53 -50.87
N TYR A 2 -12.06 46.85 -50.03
CA TYR A 2 -11.86 45.40 -50.10
C TYR A 2 -11.92 44.88 -48.67
N LYS A 3 -13.01 44.20 -48.33
CA LYS A 3 -13.15 43.45 -47.08
C LYS A 3 -12.40 42.13 -47.26
N LYS A 4 -11.33 41.92 -46.50
CA LYS A 4 -10.73 40.59 -46.27
C LYS A 4 -11.20 40.09 -44.91
N THR A 5 -11.97 39.02 -44.94
CA THR A 5 -12.36 38.22 -43.78
C THR A 5 -11.11 37.48 -43.28
N ILE A 6 -10.64 37.80 -42.07
CA ILE A 6 -9.60 37.04 -41.38
C ILE A 6 -10.32 35.99 -40.54
N ALA A 7 -10.17 34.72 -40.91
CA ALA A 7 -10.56 33.59 -40.08
C ALA A 7 -9.52 33.45 -38.95
N LEU A 8 -9.96 33.69 -37.71
CA LEU A 8 -9.17 33.44 -36.51
C LEU A 8 -9.24 31.93 -36.21
N VAL A 9 -8.16 31.20 -36.47
CA VAL A 9 -8.00 29.84 -35.95
C VAL A 9 -7.36 29.97 -34.57
N LEU A 10 -8.19 29.93 -33.54
CA LEU A 10 -7.78 29.80 -32.14
C LEU A 10 -7.44 28.33 -31.91
N THR A 11 -6.17 27.97 -32.05
CA THR A 11 -5.66 26.68 -31.56
C THR A 11 -5.49 26.81 -30.05
N LEU A 12 -6.51 26.38 -29.31
CA LEU A 12 -6.47 26.21 -27.87
C LEU A 12 -5.56 25.00 -27.58
N ILE A 13 -4.26 25.23 -27.40
CA ILE A 13 -3.37 24.21 -26.84
C ILE A 13 -3.65 24.18 -25.35
N ILE A 14 -4.60 23.33 -24.95
CA ILE A 14 -4.70 22.87 -23.57
C ILE A 14 -3.48 21.98 -23.37
N MET A 15 -2.40 22.54 -22.81
CA MET A 15 -1.38 21.72 -22.16
C MET A 15 -2.01 21.16 -20.88
N LEU A 16 -2.68 20.02 -21.02
CA LEU A 16 -2.85 19.09 -19.91
C LEU A 16 -1.44 18.61 -19.56
N PHE A 17 -0.78 19.33 -18.66
CA PHE A 17 0.25 18.72 -17.83
C PHE A 17 -0.49 17.72 -16.94
N ALA A 18 -0.71 16.51 -17.46
CA ALA A 18 -0.87 15.37 -16.56
C ALA A 18 0.46 15.28 -15.81
N GLN A 19 0.50 15.75 -14.56
CA GLN A 19 1.55 15.33 -13.64
C GLN A 19 1.54 13.81 -13.68
N GLN A 20 2.64 13.20 -14.12
CA GLN A 20 2.87 11.80 -13.83
C GLN A 20 2.72 11.67 -12.30
N PRO A 21 1.85 10.78 -11.78
CA PRO A 21 1.70 10.61 -10.34
C PRO A 21 3.08 10.41 -9.75
N TRP A 22 3.45 11.23 -8.77
CA TRP A 22 4.79 11.24 -8.19
C TRP A 22 5.17 9.85 -7.66
N HIS A 23 4.19 9.11 -7.12
CA HIS A 23 4.28 7.67 -6.81
C HIS A 23 4.88 6.85 -7.95
N LYS A 24 4.40 6.99 -9.19
CA LYS A 24 4.95 6.22 -10.32
C LYS A 24 6.43 6.50 -10.53
N LYS A 25 6.84 7.75 -10.33
CA LYS A 25 8.24 8.16 -10.47
C LYS A 25 9.09 7.58 -9.34
N GLU A 26 8.60 7.69 -8.11
CA GLU A 26 9.20 7.11 -6.90
C GLU A 26 9.41 5.60 -7.07
N ILE A 27 8.33 4.88 -7.34
CA ILE A 27 8.32 3.44 -7.57
C ILE A 27 9.29 3.03 -8.69
N GLU A 28 9.25 3.71 -9.84
CA GLU A 28 10.16 3.41 -10.96
C GLU A 28 11.63 3.67 -10.60
N ASN A 29 11.89 4.58 -9.66
CA ASN A 29 13.24 4.88 -9.23
C ASN A 29 13.71 4.02 -8.08
N LYS A 30 12.81 3.53 -7.19
CA LYS A 30 13.14 2.47 -6.22
C LYS A 30 13.60 1.27 -7.05
N LYS A 31 12.72 0.80 -7.97
CA LYS A 31 12.95 -0.27 -8.98
C LYS A 31 14.31 -0.28 -9.70
N ARG A 32 14.92 0.89 -9.91
CA ARG A 32 16.20 1.02 -10.61
C ARG A 32 17.40 0.84 -9.68
N ALA A 33 17.26 1.21 -8.41
CA ALA A 33 18.33 1.18 -7.43
C ALA A 33 18.74 -0.26 -7.07
N PHE A 34 17.80 -1.22 -6.98
CA PHE A 34 18.09 -2.56 -6.47
C PHE A 34 18.44 -3.61 -7.53
N LEU A 35 18.09 -3.44 -8.81
CA LEU A 35 18.25 -4.42 -9.91
C LEU A 35 19.70 -4.94 -10.16
N LYS A 36 20.64 -4.63 -9.26
CA LYS A 36 22.07 -4.95 -9.32
C LYS A 36 22.58 -5.82 -8.17
N LEU A 37 21.73 -6.31 -7.27
CA LEU A 37 22.14 -7.16 -6.15
C LEU A 37 21.62 -8.60 -6.29
N SER A 38 22.51 -9.60 -6.16
CA SER A 38 22.13 -11.00 -5.98
C SER A 38 22.73 -11.55 -4.68
N ASN A 39 21.90 -12.33 -3.99
CA ASN A 39 22.20 -13.32 -2.96
C ASN A 39 22.27 -12.87 -1.50
N THR A 40 21.24 -13.33 -0.77
CA THR A 40 21.01 -13.36 0.68
C THR A 40 20.67 -12.04 1.35
N GLN A 41 19.37 -11.88 1.59
CA GLN A 41 18.74 -10.71 2.21
C GLN A 41 18.29 -10.97 3.65
N ALA A 42 17.94 -12.22 3.98
CA ALA A 42 17.71 -12.63 5.36
C ALA A 42 19.03 -12.66 6.16
N ALA A 43 18.94 -12.29 7.45
CA ALA A 43 20.07 -12.36 8.36
C ALA A 43 20.66 -13.79 8.41
N SER A 44 21.99 -13.88 8.29
CA SER A 44 22.71 -15.15 8.43
C SER A 44 22.51 -15.75 9.83
N PRO A 45 22.71 -17.07 10.02
CA PRO A 45 22.69 -17.67 11.35
C PRO A 45 23.67 -17.03 12.34
N ASN A 46 24.74 -16.38 11.87
CA ASN A 46 25.66 -15.62 12.73
C ASN A 46 25.14 -14.22 13.04
N GLN A 47 24.52 -13.55 12.06
CA GLN A 47 23.88 -12.23 12.27
C GLN A 47 22.73 -12.29 13.27
N LYS A 48 22.01 -13.40 13.35
CA LYS A 48 20.91 -13.61 14.33
C LYS A 48 21.36 -13.75 15.78
N LYS A 49 22.67 -13.91 16.03
CA LYS A 49 23.22 -14.15 17.37
C LYS A 49 23.57 -12.89 18.14
N PHE A 50 23.50 -11.73 17.49
CA PHE A 50 23.71 -10.44 18.13
C PHE A 50 22.69 -9.41 17.64
N ASP A 51 22.45 -8.45 18.51
CA ASP A 51 21.55 -7.31 18.34
C ASP A 51 22.43 -6.05 18.35
N VAL A 52 22.40 -5.24 17.29
CA VAL A 52 23.23 -4.03 17.25
C VAL A 52 22.54 -2.94 18.04
N ILE A 53 23.24 -2.34 19.00
CA ILE A 53 22.69 -1.29 19.87
C ILE A 53 23.17 0.11 19.49
N TYR A 54 24.32 0.22 18.82
CA TYR A 54 24.86 1.53 18.43
C TYR A 54 25.75 1.45 17.22
N TYR A 55 25.60 2.45 16.36
CA TYR A 55 26.55 2.77 15.29
C TYR A 55 27.14 4.18 15.45
N ARG A 56 28.42 4.30 15.11
CA ARG A 56 29.05 5.60 14.82
C ARG A 56 29.66 5.56 13.44
N LEU A 57 29.15 6.38 12.54
CA LEU A 57 29.72 6.58 11.21
C LEU A 57 30.62 7.83 11.30
N ASP A 58 31.92 7.68 11.07
CA ASP A 58 32.89 8.78 11.07
C ASP A 58 33.59 8.79 9.71
N LEU A 59 33.05 9.62 8.81
CA LEU A 59 33.26 9.53 7.37
C LEU A 59 33.84 10.82 6.80
N ASP A 60 34.84 10.67 5.94
CA ASP A 60 35.36 11.69 5.06
C ASP A 60 34.83 11.44 3.64
N ILE A 61 33.97 12.34 3.17
CA ILE A 61 33.27 12.25 1.90
C ILE A 61 34.01 13.10 0.87
N GLN A 62 34.77 12.43 0.02
CA GLN A 62 35.60 13.04 -1.01
C GLN A 62 34.80 13.21 -2.30
N VAL A 63 33.90 14.20 -2.28
CA VAL A 63 32.87 14.41 -3.32
C VAL A 63 33.45 14.47 -4.75
N LEU A 64 34.62 15.11 -4.94
CA LEU A 64 35.26 15.23 -6.26
C LEU A 64 35.97 13.96 -6.72
N GLN A 65 36.32 13.08 -5.78
CA GLN A 65 36.97 11.79 -6.02
C GLN A 65 35.96 10.64 -6.02
N GLU A 66 34.69 10.93 -5.76
CA GLU A 66 33.59 9.95 -5.64
C GLU A 66 33.94 8.83 -4.64
N ARG A 67 34.62 9.20 -3.54
CA ARG A 67 35.18 8.26 -2.58
C ARG A 67 34.70 8.54 -1.16
N ILE A 68 34.49 7.48 -0.41
CA ILE A 68 34.25 7.50 1.03
C ILE A 68 35.46 6.84 1.71
N GLN A 69 35.91 7.41 2.82
CA GLN A 69 36.85 6.76 3.73
C GLN A 69 36.54 7.12 5.17
N GLY A 70 36.90 6.27 6.12
CA GLY A 70 36.65 6.55 7.52
C GLY A 70 36.55 5.29 8.35
N TYR A 71 35.72 5.31 9.39
CA TYR A 71 35.36 4.11 10.12
C TYR A 71 33.91 4.07 10.55
N VAL A 72 33.42 2.85 10.73
CA VAL A 72 32.19 2.57 11.48
C VAL A 72 32.58 1.94 12.81
N GLN A 73 32.12 2.50 13.93
CA GLN A 73 32.09 1.78 15.19
C GLN A 73 30.75 1.06 15.31
N MET A 74 30.79 -0.22 15.61
CA MET A 74 29.61 -0.99 15.94
C MET A 74 29.71 -1.47 17.38
N VAL A 75 28.60 -1.35 18.12
CA VAL A 75 28.42 -1.95 19.44
C VAL A 75 27.20 -2.83 19.38
N ALA A 76 27.34 -4.09 19.78
CA ALA A 76 26.27 -5.08 19.75
C ALA A 76 26.19 -5.90 21.03
N ARG A 77 25.00 -6.41 21.33
CA ARG A 77 24.72 -7.32 22.45
C ARG A 77 24.56 -8.73 21.91
N VAL A 78 25.24 -9.70 22.53
CA VAL A 78 25.05 -11.10 22.17
C VAL A 78 23.70 -11.59 22.69
N VAL A 79 22.84 -12.09 21.81
CA VAL A 79 21.52 -12.64 22.15
C VAL A 79 21.51 -14.17 22.17
N ASP A 80 22.37 -14.81 21.37
CA ASP A 80 22.52 -16.28 21.32
C ASP A 80 23.99 -16.69 21.17
N GLY A 81 24.66 -16.81 22.31
CA GLY A 81 26.07 -17.17 22.44
C GLY A 81 26.32 -18.56 23.03
N PRO A 82 27.60 -18.93 23.24
CA PRO A 82 28.77 -18.08 23.02
C PRO A 82 29.06 -17.85 21.52
N ILE A 83 29.58 -16.67 21.18
CA ILE A 83 30.07 -16.35 19.83
C ILE A 83 31.50 -15.81 19.85
N ASN A 84 32.28 -16.12 18.82
CA ASN A 84 33.60 -15.53 18.56
C ASN A 84 33.73 -14.99 17.14
N VAL A 85 32.62 -14.92 16.41
CA VAL A 85 32.54 -14.41 15.05
C VAL A 85 31.33 -13.51 14.93
N VAL A 86 31.52 -12.40 14.21
CA VAL A 86 30.46 -11.48 13.78
C VAL A 86 30.51 -11.39 12.25
N GLU A 87 29.34 -11.35 11.61
CA GLU A 87 29.20 -11.13 10.18
C GLU A 87 28.43 -9.83 9.93
N LEU A 88 28.96 -8.98 9.05
CA LEU A 88 28.32 -7.75 8.59
C LEU A 88 28.27 -7.75 7.07
N ASN A 89 27.25 -7.10 6.51
CA ASN A 89 27.16 -6.83 5.08
C ASN A 89 28.05 -5.64 4.73
N LEU A 90 28.83 -5.78 3.67
CA LEU A 90 29.59 -4.71 3.05
C LEU A 90 29.92 -5.11 1.62
N HIS A 91 29.61 -4.28 0.63
CA HIS A 91 29.89 -4.62 -0.76
C HIS A 91 31.40 -4.74 -1.05
N ASP A 92 31.79 -5.61 -1.99
CA ASP A 92 33.19 -6.03 -2.22
C ASP A 92 34.10 -4.92 -2.81
N TYR A 93 33.51 -3.83 -3.33
CA TYR A 93 34.28 -2.68 -3.79
C TYR A 93 34.70 -1.75 -2.63
N MET A 94 34.13 -1.94 -1.44
CA MET A 94 34.54 -1.24 -0.23
C MET A 94 35.67 -2.03 0.42
N THR A 95 36.87 -1.47 0.40
CA THR A 95 38.05 -2.10 0.99
C THR A 95 38.07 -1.88 2.50
N VAL A 96 38.10 -2.95 3.28
CA VAL A 96 38.35 -2.90 4.73
C VAL A 96 39.85 -2.85 5.00
N ASP A 97 40.32 -1.74 5.59
CA ASP A 97 41.73 -1.53 5.90
C ASP A 97 42.13 -2.21 7.21
N SER A 98 41.28 -2.13 8.24
CA SER A 98 41.53 -2.78 9.55
C SER A 98 40.27 -2.88 10.41
N VAL A 99 40.26 -3.85 11.33
CA VAL A 99 39.25 -3.95 12.40
C VAL A 99 39.95 -3.90 13.75
N VAL A 100 39.49 -3.03 14.65
CA VAL A 100 40.17 -2.73 15.92
C VAL A 100 39.16 -2.70 17.08
N ALA A 101 39.35 -3.58 18.06
CA ALA A 101 38.68 -3.54 19.36
C ALA A 101 39.56 -2.81 20.40
N ASP A 102 39.02 -2.57 21.59
CA ASP A 102 39.78 -1.96 22.69
C ASP A 102 41.00 -2.81 23.12
N SER A 103 40.93 -4.13 22.91
CA SER A 103 42.01 -5.08 23.17
C SER A 103 43.10 -5.10 22.09
N GLY A 104 42.85 -4.50 20.93
CA GLY A 104 43.78 -4.42 19.80
C GLY A 104 43.17 -4.84 18.45
N PRO A 105 44.01 -5.07 17.44
CA PRO A 105 43.56 -5.48 16.11
C PRO A 105 42.86 -6.83 16.11
N LEU A 106 41.74 -6.94 15.39
CA LEU A 106 41.00 -8.17 15.14
C LEU A 106 41.33 -8.72 13.74
N SER A 107 41.29 -10.05 13.60
CA SER A 107 41.39 -10.69 12.29
C SER A 107 40.05 -10.63 11.58
N PHE A 108 40.06 -10.38 10.27
CA PHE A 108 38.84 -10.33 9.46
C PHE A 108 39.06 -10.94 8.07
N ASN A 109 37.96 -11.29 7.43
CA ASN A 109 37.90 -11.68 6.03
C ASN A 109 36.70 -10.98 5.39
N HIS A 110 36.86 -10.45 4.18
CA HIS A 110 35.79 -9.79 3.43
C HIS A 110 35.70 -10.40 2.04
N LEU A 111 34.65 -11.18 1.80
CA LEU A 111 34.41 -11.90 0.55
C LEU A 111 32.91 -12.04 0.32
N ASN A 112 32.46 -11.94 -0.94
CA ASN A 112 31.07 -12.15 -1.34
C ASN A 112 30.09 -11.27 -0.56
N HIS A 113 30.45 -10.00 -0.40
CA HIS A 113 29.66 -8.96 0.28
C HIS A 113 29.49 -9.14 1.79
N ILE A 114 30.25 -10.04 2.41
CA ILE A 114 30.21 -10.33 3.84
C ILE A 114 31.58 -10.08 4.47
N LEU A 115 31.60 -9.20 5.46
CA LEU A 115 32.72 -8.97 6.37
C LEU A 115 32.56 -9.88 7.60
N THR A 116 33.41 -10.89 7.69
CA THR A 116 33.50 -11.80 8.84
C THR A 116 34.64 -11.35 9.76
N VAL A 117 34.30 -10.95 11.00
CA VAL A 117 35.25 -10.51 12.02
C VAL A 117 35.42 -11.62 13.06
N THR A 118 36.65 -12.04 13.31
CA THR A 118 37.00 -12.94 14.42
C THR A 118 37.25 -12.12 15.68
N LEU A 119 36.44 -12.35 16.72
CA LEU A 119 36.51 -11.64 17.99
C LEU A 119 37.73 -12.07 18.81
N ASP A 120 38.12 -11.24 19.78
CA ASP A 120 39.29 -11.44 20.64
C ASP A 120 39.12 -12.54 21.71
N LYS A 121 37.88 -12.91 21.98
CA LYS A 121 37.47 -14.01 22.87
C LYS A 121 36.08 -14.52 22.49
N ASP A 122 35.64 -15.58 23.15
CA ASP A 122 34.23 -15.96 23.14
C ASP A 122 33.41 -14.98 23.99
N TYR A 123 32.29 -14.49 23.45
CA TYR A 123 31.34 -13.63 24.14
C TYR A 123 30.07 -14.42 24.48
N ALA A 124 29.70 -14.47 25.76
CA ALA A 124 28.49 -15.13 26.25
C ALA A 124 27.23 -14.26 26.04
N ASN A 125 26.04 -14.84 26.24
CA ASN A 125 24.78 -14.09 26.15
C ASN A 125 24.80 -12.87 27.06
N ASN A 126 24.29 -11.76 26.54
CA ASN A 126 24.25 -10.43 27.14
C ASN A 126 25.62 -9.74 27.31
N GLU A 127 26.73 -10.34 26.90
CA GLU A 127 27.98 -9.58 26.78
C GLU A 127 27.92 -8.62 25.58
N THR A 128 28.66 -7.51 25.68
CA THR A 128 28.72 -6.47 24.66
C THR A 128 29.99 -6.59 23.84
N ILE A 129 29.85 -6.55 22.52
CA ILE A 129 30.93 -6.49 21.54
C ILE A 129 31.06 -5.04 21.08
N SER A 130 32.29 -4.55 20.95
CA SER A 130 32.59 -3.21 20.41
C SER A 130 33.88 -3.23 19.61
N PHE A 131 33.82 -2.78 18.36
CA PHE A 131 35.00 -2.59 17.51
C PHE A 131 34.76 -1.54 16.44
N LYS A 132 35.85 -1.03 15.86
CA LYS A 132 35.87 -0.09 14.74
C LYS A 132 36.33 -0.80 13.48
N ILE A 133 35.67 -0.50 12.37
CA ILE A 133 35.97 -1.01 11.04
C ILE A 133 36.45 0.18 10.21
N TYR A 134 37.74 0.27 9.95
CA TYR A 134 38.32 1.27 9.06
C TYR A 134 38.22 0.78 7.62
N TYR A 135 37.68 1.61 6.74
CA TYR A 135 37.36 1.21 5.37
C TYR A 135 37.36 2.41 4.43
N GLN A 136 37.41 2.11 3.13
CA GLN A 136 37.36 3.09 2.06
C GLN A 136 36.89 2.47 0.74
N GLY A 137 36.35 3.29 -0.14
CA GLY A 137 35.95 2.84 -1.47
C GLY A 137 35.17 3.89 -2.24
N ASP A 138 34.81 3.54 -3.46
CA ASP A 138 33.91 4.32 -4.30
C ASP A 138 32.57 3.56 -4.36
N PRO A 139 31.51 4.08 -3.71
CA PRO A 139 30.22 3.41 -3.65
C PRO A 139 29.45 3.44 -4.98
N THR A 140 29.96 4.13 -6.00
CA THR A 140 29.30 4.28 -7.31
C THR A 140 29.78 3.27 -8.35
N LEU A 141 30.79 2.44 -8.04
CA LEU A 141 31.49 1.59 -9.02
C LEU A 141 30.60 0.57 -9.77
N THR A 142 29.45 0.21 -9.22
CA THR A 142 28.45 -0.67 -9.87
C THR A 142 27.32 0.11 -10.54
N GLY A 143 27.39 1.44 -10.51
CA GLY A 143 26.27 2.34 -10.78
C GLY A 143 25.15 2.16 -9.76
N SER A 144 25.52 1.92 -8.49
CA SER A 144 24.58 1.91 -7.38
C SER A 144 23.88 3.25 -7.23
N ASP A 145 22.59 3.23 -6.89
CA ASP A 145 21.85 4.42 -6.50
C ASP A 145 21.79 4.58 -4.96
N ALA A 146 22.47 3.72 -4.18
CA ALA A 146 22.40 3.75 -2.73
C ALA A 146 23.21 4.88 -2.07
N PHE A 147 24.33 5.25 -2.70
CA PHE A 147 25.08 6.46 -2.41
C PHE A 147 25.53 7.07 -3.74
N VAL A 148 25.00 8.25 -4.06
CA VAL A 148 25.23 8.90 -5.34
C VAL A 148 26.09 10.14 -5.17
N PHE A 149 27.17 10.22 -5.94
CA PHE A 149 27.88 11.46 -6.21
C PHE A 149 27.40 12.05 -7.53
N THR A 150 27.15 13.35 -7.56
CA THR A 150 26.66 14.02 -8.76
C THR A 150 26.96 15.51 -8.74
N THR A 151 26.49 16.21 -9.78
CA THR A 151 26.51 17.66 -9.82
C THR A 151 25.12 18.20 -10.09
N TYR A 152 24.76 19.28 -9.39
CA TYR A 152 23.51 19.98 -9.61
C TYR A 152 23.76 21.47 -9.76
N ASN A 153 23.30 22.05 -10.87
CA ASN A 153 23.63 23.43 -11.27
C ASN A 153 25.14 23.72 -11.22
N SER A 154 25.94 22.76 -11.72
CA SER A 154 27.41 22.81 -11.75
C SER A 154 28.08 22.85 -10.36
N LYS A 155 27.36 22.44 -9.31
CA LYS A 155 27.90 22.36 -7.94
C LYS A 155 27.89 20.92 -7.45
N PRO A 156 28.89 20.50 -6.64
CA PRO A 156 28.94 19.15 -6.11
C PRO A 156 27.70 18.84 -5.26
N HIS A 157 27.17 17.63 -5.42
CA HIS A 157 26.05 17.12 -4.64
C HIS A 157 26.29 15.64 -4.35
N PHE A 158 25.87 15.17 -3.18
CA PHE A 158 25.70 13.75 -2.95
C PHE A 158 24.44 13.45 -2.14
N TRP A 159 23.94 12.23 -2.22
CA TRP A 159 22.80 11.77 -1.41
C TRP A 159 22.78 10.25 -1.27
N THR A 160 22.06 9.74 -0.28
CA THR A 160 21.84 8.30 -0.06
C THR A 160 20.39 7.89 -0.31
N LEU A 161 20.19 6.63 -0.68
CA LEU A 161 18.89 5.96 -0.77
C LEU A 161 19.09 4.46 -0.51
N SER A 162 18.96 4.05 0.75
CA SER A 162 19.42 2.72 1.17
C SER A 162 18.31 1.67 1.25
N GLU A 163 17.05 2.01 1.02
CA GLU A 163 15.98 1.02 0.95
C GLU A 163 16.04 0.27 -0.40
N PRO A 164 15.90 -1.07 -0.45
CA PRO A 164 15.64 -1.98 0.67
C PRO A 164 16.91 -2.48 1.40
N TYR A 165 18.04 -2.62 0.69
CA TYR A 165 19.29 -3.17 1.24
C TYR A 165 20.54 -2.47 0.69
N GLY A 166 20.45 -1.16 0.46
CA GLY A 166 21.51 -0.31 -0.07
C GLY A 166 22.50 0.19 0.99
N ALA A 167 22.24 0.01 2.29
CA ALA A 167 23.15 0.51 3.33
C ALA A 167 24.53 -0.17 3.23
N ARG A 168 24.55 -1.49 2.98
CA ARG A 168 25.78 -2.28 2.77
C ARG A 168 26.66 -1.81 1.61
N GLU A 169 26.13 -0.99 0.72
CA GLU A 169 26.85 -0.47 -0.43
C GLU A 169 27.84 0.64 -0.06
N TRP A 170 27.63 1.35 1.04
CA TRP A 170 28.49 2.47 1.42
C TRP A 170 29.02 2.40 2.85
N TRP A 171 28.53 1.48 3.70
CA TRP A 171 29.07 1.26 5.03
C TRP A 171 28.82 -0.17 5.57
N PRO A 172 29.73 -0.72 6.41
CA PRO A 172 29.57 -2.05 6.99
C PRO A 172 28.47 -2.07 8.06
N CYS A 173 27.46 -2.92 7.88
CA CYS A 173 26.30 -2.97 8.77
C CYS A 173 25.63 -4.35 8.80
N LYS A 174 24.80 -4.61 9.82
CA LYS A 174 23.84 -5.73 9.80
C LYS A 174 22.61 -5.24 9.04
N ASP A 175 22.60 -5.47 7.73
CA ASP A 175 21.71 -4.78 6.80
C ASP A 175 20.39 -5.53 6.59
N VAL A 176 19.58 -5.56 7.64
CA VAL A 176 18.24 -6.18 7.67
C VAL A 176 17.27 -5.29 8.45
N PRO A 177 15.99 -5.20 8.03
CA PRO A 177 15.02 -4.35 8.71
C PRO A 177 14.63 -4.85 10.11
N GLU A 178 14.80 -6.14 10.41
CA GLU A 178 14.47 -6.71 11.73
C GLU A 178 15.38 -6.25 12.88
N ASP A 179 16.54 -5.65 12.60
CA ASP A 179 17.52 -5.17 13.58
C ASP A 179 17.58 -3.65 13.59
N LYS A 180 17.18 -3.03 14.71
CA LYS A 180 17.19 -1.57 14.89
C LYS A 180 18.25 -1.20 15.91
N ALA A 181 19.22 -0.39 15.49
CA ALA A 181 20.20 0.14 16.42
C ALA A 181 19.55 1.18 17.33
N ASP A 182 19.67 1.04 18.66
CA ASP A 182 19.09 1.95 19.65
C ASP A 182 19.47 3.42 19.39
N SER A 183 20.64 3.67 18.80
CA SER A 183 21.11 5.01 18.47
C SER A 183 22.21 5.02 17.40
N VAL A 184 22.34 6.15 16.71
CA VAL A 184 23.36 6.37 15.68
C VAL A 184 24.01 7.75 15.86
N ASP A 185 25.34 7.81 15.76
CA ASP A 185 26.05 9.07 15.53
C ASP A 185 26.59 9.11 14.11
N ILE A 186 26.35 10.22 13.41
CA ILE A 186 26.74 10.40 12.01
C ILE A 186 27.65 11.63 11.93
N ILE A 187 28.94 11.39 11.70
CA ILE A 187 29.98 12.40 11.61
C ILE A 187 30.51 12.41 10.19
N VAL A 188 30.35 13.55 9.52
CA VAL A 188 30.67 13.66 8.09
C VAL A 188 31.52 14.89 7.85
N ARG A 189 32.68 14.66 7.24
CA ARG A 189 33.55 15.71 6.72
C ARG A 189 33.32 15.86 5.21
N VAL A 190 33.09 17.08 4.77
CA VAL A 190 32.87 17.48 3.38
C VAL A 190 33.70 18.73 3.04
N PRO A 191 33.93 19.05 1.75
CA PRO A 191 34.51 20.32 1.36
C PRO A 191 33.75 21.52 1.95
N ASP A 192 34.49 22.56 2.35
CA ASP A 192 33.90 23.77 2.94
C ASP A 192 32.90 24.45 1.99
N GLY A 193 31.81 24.98 2.55
CA GLY A 193 30.71 25.61 1.80
C GLY A 193 29.56 24.67 1.44
N MET A 194 29.68 23.36 1.68
CA MET A 194 28.55 22.42 1.63
C MET A 194 27.84 22.33 2.99
N SER A 195 26.53 22.09 2.97
CA SER A 195 25.74 21.63 4.13
C SER A 195 25.44 20.14 3.98
N VAL A 196 25.30 19.44 5.10
CA VAL A 196 24.88 18.02 5.12
C VAL A 196 23.64 17.88 5.99
N ALA A 197 22.53 17.45 5.39
CA ALA A 197 21.34 17.01 6.10
C ALA A 197 21.48 15.54 6.49
N SER A 198 20.98 15.18 7.68
CA SER A 198 21.01 13.81 8.21
C SER A 198 19.96 13.62 9.31
N ASN A 199 19.94 12.43 9.91
CA ASN A 199 19.00 12.03 10.96
C ASN A 199 19.29 12.73 12.30
N GLY A 200 18.25 12.87 13.12
CA GLY A 200 18.26 13.39 14.47
C GLY A 200 18.79 14.81 14.63
N LEU A 201 19.37 15.14 15.78
CA LEU A 201 19.80 16.50 16.08
C LEU A 201 21.25 16.78 15.67
N ILE A 202 21.50 17.97 15.12
CA ILE A 202 22.86 18.46 14.92
C ILE A 202 23.51 18.77 16.27
N VAL A 203 24.68 18.19 16.53
CA VAL A 203 25.49 18.39 17.74
C VAL A 203 26.53 19.48 17.51
N SER A 204 27.21 19.43 16.36
CA SER A 204 28.23 20.43 16.02
C SER A 204 28.44 20.55 14.51
N GLU A 205 28.85 21.74 14.10
CA GLU A 205 29.30 22.08 12.76
C GLU A 205 30.62 22.85 12.91
N GLN A 206 31.71 22.31 12.35
CA GLN A 206 33.04 22.87 12.53
C GLN A 206 33.76 22.96 11.18
N SER A 207 34.11 24.18 10.77
CA SER A 207 34.92 24.43 9.58
C SER A 207 36.38 24.68 9.96
N ASP A 208 37.31 24.07 9.22
CA ASP A 208 38.74 24.38 9.27
C ASP A 208 39.18 25.32 8.12
N GLY A 209 38.23 25.84 7.34
CA GLY A 209 38.44 26.68 6.16
C GLY A 209 38.77 25.92 4.88
N VAL A 210 38.93 24.59 4.94
CA VAL A 210 39.09 23.69 3.78
C VAL A 210 37.96 22.68 3.72
N ASN A 211 37.57 22.15 4.88
CA ASN A 211 36.47 21.22 5.06
C ASN A 211 35.56 21.68 6.20
N THR A 212 34.30 21.29 6.14
CA THR A 212 33.37 21.36 7.27
C THR A 212 33.05 19.94 7.76
N THR A 213 33.09 19.73 9.07
CA THR A 213 32.66 18.50 9.73
C THR A 213 31.34 18.74 10.46
N PHE A 214 30.34 17.93 10.12
CA PHE A 214 29.03 17.89 10.76
C PHE A 214 28.95 16.67 11.67
N HIS A 215 28.41 16.83 12.88
CA HIS A 215 28.07 15.72 13.77
C HIS A 215 26.58 15.77 14.07
N TRP A 216 25.88 14.73 13.64
CA TRP A 216 24.47 14.45 13.88
C TRP A 216 24.31 13.29 14.86
N LYS A 217 23.22 13.32 15.64
CA LYS A 217 22.89 12.28 16.61
C LYS A 217 21.42 11.88 16.50
N GLU A 218 21.16 10.59 16.37
CA GLU A 218 19.83 9.98 16.47
C GLU A 218 19.82 9.08 17.72
N ARG A 219 18.81 9.21 18.57
CA ARG A 219 18.68 8.50 19.85
C ARG A 219 17.41 7.68 19.97
N TYR A 220 16.63 7.59 18.90
CA TYR A 220 15.59 6.59 18.74
C TYR A 220 16.11 5.39 17.91
N PRO A 221 15.57 4.18 18.19
CA PRO A 221 15.94 2.99 17.43
C PRO A 221 15.68 3.15 15.93
N MET A 222 16.66 2.84 15.10
CA MET A 222 16.63 3.08 13.65
C MET A 222 17.18 1.88 12.87
N VAL A 223 16.50 1.51 11.78
CA VAL A 223 16.99 0.50 10.81
C VAL A 223 18.06 1.09 9.90
N THR A 224 18.95 0.24 9.37
CA THR A 224 20.11 0.67 8.57
C THR A 224 19.75 1.46 7.33
N TYR A 225 18.65 1.10 6.65
CA TYR A 225 18.25 1.77 5.39
C TYR A 225 17.74 3.20 5.59
N LEU A 226 17.35 3.58 6.82
CA LEU A 226 16.88 4.93 7.14
C LEU A 226 18.01 5.92 7.47
N VAL A 227 19.26 5.45 7.56
CA VAL A 227 20.44 6.33 7.72
C VAL A 227 20.60 7.19 6.47
N SER A 228 20.62 8.51 6.67
CA SER A 228 20.55 9.49 5.60
C SER A 228 21.74 10.42 5.58
N LEU A 229 22.26 10.66 4.38
CA LEU A 229 23.21 11.71 4.08
C LEU A 229 22.77 12.43 2.80
N ALA A 230 22.51 13.72 2.87
CA ALA A 230 22.28 14.57 1.70
C ALA A 230 23.14 15.82 1.78
N GLY A 231 24.06 15.99 0.84
CA GLY A 231 25.05 17.06 0.85
C GLY A 231 24.95 17.95 -0.39
N TYR A 232 24.71 19.24 -0.16
CA TYR A 232 24.68 20.30 -1.17
C TYR A 232 24.88 21.66 -0.49
N GLU A 233 25.05 22.73 -1.27
CA GLU A 233 25.03 24.10 -0.76
C GLU A 233 23.60 24.60 -0.50
N TYR A 234 22.87 23.89 0.35
CA TYR A 234 21.47 24.18 0.67
C TYR A 234 21.28 25.56 1.31
N THR A 235 20.13 26.18 1.02
CA THR A 235 19.54 27.17 1.92
C THR A 235 18.89 26.43 3.08
N ARG A 236 19.29 26.78 4.31
CA ARG A 236 18.76 26.18 5.54
C ARG A 236 17.80 27.14 6.24
N TYR A 237 16.64 26.64 6.64
CA TYR A 237 15.68 27.35 7.47
C TYR A 237 14.86 26.36 8.29
N SER A 238 14.14 26.84 9.31
CA SER A 238 13.36 25.98 10.20
C SER A 238 11.97 26.55 10.45
N ASP A 239 11.04 25.66 10.76
CA ASP A 239 9.75 25.97 11.38
C ASP A 239 9.66 25.27 12.76
N THR A 240 8.53 25.39 13.43
CA THR A 240 8.33 24.81 14.77
C THR A 240 6.97 24.13 14.85
N TYR A 241 6.98 22.85 15.20
CA TYR A 241 5.79 22.09 15.57
C TYR A 241 5.46 22.31 17.06
N GLN A 242 4.18 22.50 17.36
CA GLN A 242 3.66 22.55 18.73
C GLN A 242 3.13 21.17 19.10
N THR A 243 3.73 20.55 20.12
CA THR A 243 3.38 19.18 20.52
C THR A 243 2.02 19.14 21.21
N LEU A 244 1.35 17.99 21.20
CA LEU A 244 0.04 17.78 21.83
C LEU A 244 0.06 18.14 23.33
N ASN A 245 1.21 17.98 23.98
CA ASN A 245 1.43 18.28 25.40
C ASN A 245 1.93 19.72 25.67
N GLY A 246 1.93 20.60 24.68
CA GLY A 246 2.31 22.01 24.82
C GLY A 246 3.81 22.29 24.83
N GLY A 247 4.62 21.34 24.34
CA GLY A 247 6.04 21.54 24.04
C GLY A 247 6.26 21.98 22.60
N THR A 248 7.51 22.00 22.16
CA THR A 248 7.88 22.35 20.79
C THR A 248 8.96 21.42 20.23
N MET A 249 8.88 21.12 18.94
CA MET A 249 9.91 20.41 18.19
C MET A 249 10.31 21.21 16.94
N PRO A 250 11.61 21.33 16.61
CA PRO A 250 12.04 21.96 15.36
C PRO A 250 11.67 21.14 14.13
N ILE A 251 11.39 21.83 13.03
CA ILE A 251 11.30 21.24 11.69
C ILE A 251 12.39 21.91 10.83
N ASP A 252 13.39 21.15 10.39
CA ASP A 252 14.54 21.70 9.67
C ASP A 252 14.48 21.40 8.18
N PHE A 253 14.66 22.42 7.34
CA PHE A 253 14.58 22.31 5.89
C PHE A 253 15.92 22.63 5.23
N PHE A 254 16.38 21.72 4.38
CA PHE A 254 17.59 21.83 3.56
C PHE A 254 17.17 21.85 2.09
N VAL A 255 17.04 23.05 1.53
CA VAL A 255 16.40 23.26 0.22
C VAL A 255 17.34 23.91 -0.77
N TYR A 256 17.11 23.69 -2.06
CA TYR A 256 17.88 24.34 -3.11
C TYR A 256 17.66 25.86 -3.06
N PRO A 257 18.73 26.67 -3.21
CA PRO A 257 18.62 28.12 -3.05
C PRO A 257 17.57 28.81 -3.94
N TYR A 258 17.33 28.29 -5.15
CA TYR A 258 16.35 28.85 -6.08
C TYR A 258 14.91 28.41 -5.76
N HIS A 259 14.69 27.22 -5.20
CA HIS A 259 13.37 26.79 -4.72
C HIS A 259 12.93 27.60 -3.50
N TYR A 260 13.85 27.95 -2.60
CA TYR A 260 13.54 28.84 -1.48
C TYR A 260 12.97 30.20 -1.94
N GLN A 261 13.28 30.66 -3.15
CA GLN A 261 12.72 31.90 -3.69
C GLN A 261 11.28 31.74 -4.23
N ASN A 262 10.83 30.53 -4.53
CA ASN A 262 9.48 30.23 -4.98
C ASN A 262 8.48 30.23 -3.83
N SER A 263 7.41 31.02 -3.92
CA SER A 263 6.35 31.06 -2.90
C SER A 263 5.61 29.75 -2.77
N ASP A 264 5.22 29.14 -3.89
CA ASP A 264 4.39 27.93 -3.88
C ASP A 264 5.14 26.75 -3.21
N PHE A 265 6.46 26.70 -3.42
CA PHE A 265 7.34 25.78 -2.72
C PHE A 265 7.30 25.99 -1.21
N ARG A 266 7.53 27.24 -0.76
CA ARG A 266 7.54 27.57 0.67
C ARG A 266 6.18 27.34 1.32
N ASP A 267 5.10 27.64 0.62
CA ASP A 267 3.74 27.47 1.12
C ASP A 267 3.43 25.98 1.34
N ASN A 268 3.84 25.11 0.42
CA ASN A 268 3.68 23.66 0.59
C ASN A 268 4.53 23.10 1.74
N TYR A 269 5.82 23.49 1.83
CA TYR A 269 6.69 23.05 2.92
C TYR A 269 6.21 23.55 4.29
N ALA A 270 5.63 24.76 4.36
CA ALA A 270 5.06 25.31 5.58
C ALA A 270 3.86 24.50 6.11
N ARG A 271 3.19 23.70 5.26
CA ARG A 271 2.09 22.82 5.68
C ARG A 271 2.55 21.61 6.48
N THR A 272 3.85 21.31 6.48
CA THR A 272 4.42 20.16 7.20
C THR A 272 4.02 20.14 8.67
N LYS A 273 4.04 21.29 9.37
CA LYS A 273 3.62 21.35 10.79
C LYS A 273 2.14 21.05 10.99
N ASP A 274 1.30 21.42 10.03
CA ASP A 274 -0.14 21.16 10.07
C ASP A 274 -0.41 19.67 9.81
N MET A 275 0.36 19.04 8.91
CA MET A 275 0.32 17.60 8.68
C MET A 275 0.80 16.81 9.90
N ILE A 276 1.88 17.23 10.57
CA ILE A 276 2.31 16.62 11.84
C ILE A 276 1.17 16.73 12.88
N THR A 277 0.53 17.90 12.97
CA THR A 277 -0.61 18.11 13.87
C THR A 277 -1.78 17.16 13.56
N ALA A 278 -2.12 17.01 12.28
CA ALA A 278 -3.20 16.13 11.83
C ALA A 278 -2.90 14.67 12.17
N PHE A 279 -1.73 14.16 11.77
CA PHE A 279 -1.33 12.77 12.03
C PHE A 279 -1.15 12.47 13.51
N ALA A 280 -0.62 13.43 14.28
CA ALA A 280 -0.56 13.31 15.73
C ALA A 280 -1.95 13.18 16.37
N GLY A 281 -2.95 13.88 15.82
CA GLY A 281 -4.35 13.76 16.24
C GLY A 281 -4.99 12.40 15.89
N TYR A 282 -4.63 11.80 14.76
CA TYR A 282 -5.15 10.49 14.36
C TYR A 282 -4.48 9.33 15.09
N PHE A 283 -3.16 9.37 15.27
CA PHE A 283 -2.35 8.20 15.67
C PHE A 283 -1.79 8.30 17.09
N GLY A 284 -1.53 9.52 17.57
CA GLY A 284 -0.68 9.78 18.74
C GLY A 284 0.52 10.64 18.35
N GLU A 285 1.15 11.27 19.35
CA GLU A 285 2.23 12.26 19.18
C GLU A 285 3.33 11.82 18.20
N TYR A 286 3.99 12.78 17.54
CA TYR A 286 5.12 12.51 16.64
C TYR A 286 6.17 11.61 17.32
N PRO A 287 6.56 10.46 16.73
CA PRO A 287 7.36 9.44 17.40
C PRO A 287 8.74 9.91 17.88
N PHE A 288 9.33 10.91 17.21
CA PHE A 288 10.69 11.37 17.46
C PHE A 288 10.71 12.78 18.07
N VAL A 289 9.67 13.13 18.82
CA VAL A 289 9.37 14.51 19.29
C VAL A 289 10.48 15.19 20.11
N THR A 290 11.38 14.43 20.73
CA THR A 290 12.51 15.00 21.49
C THR A 290 13.69 15.40 20.60
N GLU A 291 13.62 15.11 19.30
CA GLU A 291 14.63 15.45 18.31
C GLU A 291 14.07 16.47 17.30
N LYS A 292 13.87 16.07 16.05
CA LYS A 292 13.36 16.94 14.98
C LYS A 292 12.52 16.14 13.98
N TYR A 293 11.84 16.86 13.11
CA TYR A 293 11.54 16.39 11.75
C TYR A 293 12.22 17.33 10.74
N GLY A 294 12.24 16.98 9.46
CA GLY A 294 12.80 17.86 8.44
C GLY A 294 12.77 17.28 7.04
N HIS A 295 13.17 18.10 6.08
CA HIS A 295 13.30 17.71 4.68
C HIS A 295 14.68 18.04 4.14
N ALA A 296 15.21 17.16 3.28
CA ALA A 296 16.37 17.44 2.46
C ALA A 296 16.02 17.29 0.98
N GLU A 297 16.15 18.34 0.18
CA GLU A 297 15.91 18.20 -1.25
C GLU A 297 17.03 17.36 -1.91
N PHE A 298 16.66 16.39 -2.72
CA PHE A 298 17.62 15.60 -3.52
C PHE A 298 17.17 15.49 -4.98
N LEU A 299 17.93 14.76 -5.81
CA LEU A 299 17.68 14.69 -7.26
C LEU A 299 16.89 13.47 -7.71
N TRP A 300 16.62 12.56 -6.77
CA TRP A 300 15.84 11.37 -7.04
C TRP A 300 14.36 11.74 -7.22
N GLY A 301 13.63 10.99 -8.05
CA GLY A 301 12.25 11.33 -8.35
C GLY A 301 11.28 10.61 -7.41
N GLY A 302 10.73 11.31 -6.42
CA GLY A 302 9.90 10.73 -5.35
C GLY A 302 10.35 11.29 -4.01
N GLY A 303 10.21 10.53 -2.92
CA GLY A 303 10.93 10.77 -1.68
C GLY A 303 11.49 9.49 -1.06
N MET A 304 12.19 9.66 0.05
CA MET A 304 12.69 8.56 0.86
C MET A 304 12.51 8.97 2.30
N GLU A 305 11.88 8.11 3.08
CA GLU A 305 11.31 8.41 4.39
C GLU A 305 12.34 8.48 5.52
N HIS A 306 13.63 8.60 5.19
CA HIS A 306 14.75 8.71 6.13
C HIS A 306 14.35 9.34 7.47
N GLN A 307 14.50 8.56 8.54
CA GLN A 307 13.99 8.89 9.89
C GLN A 307 14.37 10.31 10.31
N THR A 308 13.40 11.11 10.75
CA THR A 308 13.51 12.53 11.16
C THR A 308 13.96 13.52 10.06
N CYS A 309 14.18 13.08 8.83
CA CYS A 309 14.69 13.91 7.75
C CYS A 309 14.37 13.35 6.35
N SER A 310 13.11 13.36 5.93
CA SER A 310 12.71 12.82 4.62
C SER A 310 13.46 13.50 3.47
N SER A 311 14.01 12.71 2.55
CA SER A 311 14.64 13.23 1.34
C SER A 311 13.59 13.43 0.26
N LEU A 312 13.45 14.63 -0.29
CA LEU A 312 12.35 14.99 -1.19
C LEU A 312 12.84 15.41 -2.58
N GLY A 313 12.32 14.76 -3.61
CA GLY A 313 12.56 15.07 -5.03
C GLY A 313 11.54 16.03 -5.62
N GLY A 314 10.57 16.45 -4.81
CA GLY A 314 9.46 17.33 -5.16
C GLY A 314 8.87 17.97 -3.90
N TYR A 315 7.90 18.85 -4.11
CA TYR A 315 7.27 19.64 -3.04
C TYR A 315 5.74 19.57 -3.09
N GLY A 316 5.19 18.53 -3.71
CA GLY A 316 3.74 18.29 -3.72
C GLY A 316 3.26 17.89 -2.32
N ILE A 317 2.10 18.38 -1.91
CA ILE A 317 1.54 18.10 -0.58
C ILE A 317 1.26 16.61 -0.33
N GLY A 318 0.89 15.84 -1.36
CA GLY A 318 0.71 14.38 -1.25
C GLY A 318 2.03 13.68 -0.91
N LEU A 319 3.10 13.98 -1.65
CA LEU A 319 4.45 13.48 -1.36
C LEU A 319 4.88 13.86 0.08
N ILE A 320 4.72 15.11 0.49
CA ILE A 320 5.10 15.52 1.86
C ILE A 320 4.28 14.75 2.91
N ALA A 321 2.99 14.55 2.70
CA ALA A 321 2.11 13.80 3.61
C ALA A 321 2.51 12.32 3.69
N HIS A 322 2.85 11.70 2.55
CA HIS A 322 3.29 10.32 2.47
C HIS A 322 4.57 10.08 3.27
N GLU A 323 5.61 10.85 2.96
CA GLU A 323 6.94 10.74 3.56
C GLU A 323 6.93 11.07 5.06
N LEU A 324 6.02 11.96 5.48
CA LEU A 324 5.77 12.22 6.89
C LEU A 324 4.99 11.09 7.57
N GLY A 325 4.04 10.46 6.88
CA GLY A 325 3.26 9.34 7.40
C GLY A 325 4.15 8.17 7.84
N HIS A 326 5.23 7.93 7.09
CA HIS A 326 6.23 6.92 7.41
C HIS A 326 6.89 7.07 8.79
N GLN A 327 6.93 8.29 9.34
CA GLN A 327 7.54 8.52 10.66
C GLN A 327 6.82 7.70 11.75
N TRP A 328 5.50 7.50 11.62
CA TRP A 328 4.73 6.55 12.45
C TRP A 328 4.80 5.12 11.89
N TRP A 329 4.63 4.98 10.57
CA TRP A 329 4.40 3.70 9.89
C TRP A 329 5.50 3.40 8.86
N GLY A 330 6.58 2.75 9.30
CA GLY A 330 7.80 2.53 8.52
C GLY A 330 9.05 2.82 9.34
N ASP A 331 9.05 3.94 10.06
CA ASP A 331 10.20 4.35 10.87
C ASP A 331 10.04 3.96 12.32
N MET A 332 8.98 4.40 13.01
CA MET A 332 8.76 3.98 14.40
C MET A 332 8.41 2.50 14.46
N ILE A 333 7.42 2.07 13.67
CA ILE A 333 7.05 0.65 13.52
C ILE A 333 7.36 0.24 12.09
N THR A 334 8.47 -0.49 11.92
CA THR A 334 8.97 -0.91 10.61
C THR A 334 8.42 -2.30 10.25
N CYS A 335 8.15 -2.60 8.98
CA CYS A 335 7.93 -3.99 8.57
C CYS A 335 9.15 -4.85 8.95
N ARG A 336 8.93 -6.05 9.49
CA ARG A 336 10.03 -6.94 9.92
C ARG A 336 10.92 -7.38 8.77
N ASP A 337 10.32 -7.57 7.61
CA ASP A 337 10.93 -7.91 6.34
C ASP A 337 10.05 -7.38 5.20
N PHE A 338 10.58 -7.32 3.98
CA PHE A 338 9.90 -6.68 2.86
C PHE A 338 8.73 -7.51 2.29
N HIS A 339 8.50 -8.74 2.79
CA HIS A 339 7.24 -9.43 2.53
C HIS A 339 6.03 -8.62 3.05
N HIS A 340 6.25 -7.85 4.12
CA HIS A 340 5.25 -7.04 4.80
C HIS A 340 5.35 -5.54 4.50
N ILE A 341 6.03 -5.14 3.42
CA ILE A 341 6.27 -3.71 3.06
C ILE A 341 4.99 -2.87 2.97
N TRP A 342 3.84 -3.49 2.71
CA TRP A 342 2.54 -2.81 2.73
C TRP A 342 2.21 -2.13 4.07
N LEU A 343 2.78 -2.61 5.18
CA LEU A 343 2.64 -1.98 6.49
C LEU A 343 3.31 -0.60 6.54
N ASN A 344 4.34 -0.38 5.72
CA ASN A 344 4.97 0.92 5.57
C ASN A 344 4.22 1.71 4.48
N GLU A 345 4.25 1.21 3.24
CA GLU A 345 3.84 1.93 2.04
C GLU A 345 2.32 2.13 1.95
N GLY A 346 1.54 1.14 2.39
CA GLY A 346 0.08 1.22 2.41
C GLY A 346 -0.43 2.22 3.44
N PHE A 347 0.24 2.30 4.59
CA PHE A 347 -0.07 3.28 5.64
C PHE A 347 0.33 4.69 5.22
N ALA A 348 1.52 4.88 4.63
CA ALA A 348 1.97 6.17 4.13
C ALA A 348 1.05 6.70 3.00
N THR A 349 0.69 5.83 2.05
CA THR A 349 -0.31 6.15 1.00
C THR A 349 -1.67 6.51 1.60
N TYR A 350 -2.10 5.84 2.67
CA TYR A 350 -3.35 6.18 3.35
C TYR A 350 -3.29 7.53 4.09
N CYS A 351 -2.10 7.94 4.56
CA CYS A 351 -1.90 9.25 5.20
C CYS A 351 -2.14 10.41 4.23
N GLU A 352 -1.94 10.23 2.92
CA GLU A 352 -2.33 11.22 1.92
C GLU A 352 -3.83 11.48 1.96
N ALA A 353 -4.64 10.42 1.98
CA ALA A 353 -6.09 10.55 2.07
C ALA A 353 -6.50 11.19 3.39
N LEU A 354 -5.91 10.80 4.53
CA LEU A 354 -6.19 11.41 5.83
C LEU A 354 -5.81 12.90 5.87
N TRP A 355 -4.75 13.30 5.18
CA TRP A 355 -4.41 14.71 5.04
C TRP A 355 -5.48 15.46 4.24
N ARG A 356 -5.95 14.91 3.11
CA ARG A 356 -7.07 15.50 2.34
C ARG A 356 -8.33 15.59 3.19
N GLU A 357 -8.62 14.59 4.02
CA GLU A 357 -9.76 14.61 4.94
C GLU A 357 -9.65 15.76 5.95
N TYR A 358 -8.47 15.91 6.57
CA TYR A 358 -8.22 16.94 7.57
C TYR A 358 -8.31 18.35 6.97
N ASP A 359 -7.77 18.55 5.78
CA ASP A 359 -7.66 19.87 5.16
C ASP A 359 -8.91 20.30 4.38
N GLU A 360 -9.52 19.37 3.64
CA GLU A 360 -10.57 19.65 2.66
C GLU A 360 -11.89 18.92 2.95
N GLY A 361 -11.90 17.97 3.90
CA GLY A 361 -13.07 17.22 4.33
C GLY A 361 -13.28 15.89 3.59
N THR A 362 -14.35 15.18 3.99
CA THR A 362 -14.64 13.79 3.58
C THR A 362 -14.77 13.59 2.06
N ALA A 363 -15.24 14.59 1.30
CA ALA A 363 -15.32 14.47 -0.16
C ALA A 363 -13.92 14.36 -0.79
N ALA A 364 -12.96 15.16 -0.33
CA ALA A 364 -11.59 15.11 -0.82
C ALA A 364 -10.87 13.82 -0.41
N TYR A 365 -11.20 13.28 0.77
CA TYR A 365 -10.77 11.94 1.19
C TYR A 365 -11.21 10.85 0.21
N HIS A 366 -12.50 10.80 -0.15
CA HIS A 366 -12.99 9.80 -1.10
C HIS A 366 -12.46 10.01 -2.52
N ASP A 367 -12.21 11.26 -2.95
CA ASP A 367 -11.55 11.55 -4.22
C ASP A 367 -10.11 11.00 -4.25
N GLU A 368 -9.35 11.15 -3.15
CA GLU A 368 -8.00 10.61 -3.02
C GLU A 368 -7.99 9.07 -3.00
N MET A 369 -8.92 8.44 -2.26
CA MET A 369 -9.06 6.99 -2.27
C MET A 369 -9.45 6.48 -3.67
N ALA A 370 -10.40 7.13 -4.34
CA ALA A 370 -10.82 6.77 -5.69
C ALA A 370 -9.67 6.86 -6.72
N ALA A 371 -8.75 7.81 -6.56
CA ALA A 371 -7.56 7.94 -7.41
C ALA A 371 -6.58 6.76 -7.24
N ASN A 372 -6.59 6.11 -6.08
CA ASN A 372 -5.75 4.96 -5.72
C ASN A 372 -6.44 3.60 -5.93
N GLU A 373 -7.55 3.51 -6.66
CA GLU A 373 -8.21 2.23 -6.94
C GLU A 373 -7.32 1.32 -7.80
N TYR A 374 -7.01 0.11 -7.30
CA TYR A 374 -6.40 -0.95 -8.10
C TYR A 374 -7.21 -2.24 -8.07
N LYS A 375 -7.73 -2.62 -9.24
CA LYS A 375 -8.62 -3.78 -9.45
C LYS A 375 -7.95 -4.85 -10.32
N GLY A 376 -6.63 -4.99 -10.25
CA GLY A 376 -5.88 -5.98 -11.01
C GLY A 376 -5.51 -7.24 -10.20
N PRO A 377 -4.78 -8.19 -10.81
CA PRO A 377 -4.24 -9.37 -10.14
C PRO A 377 -3.10 -9.03 -9.17
N GLY A 378 -2.72 -10.00 -8.34
CA GLY A 378 -1.62 -9.90 -7.38
C GLY A 378 -2.04 -9.78 -5.92
N THR A 379 -1.17 -10.25 -5.05
CA THR A 379 -1.26 -10.17 -3.58
C THR A 379 -0.58 -8.90 -3.07
N ILE A 380 -0.98 -8.44 -1.90
CA ILE A 380 -0.31 -7.33 -1.21
C ILE A 380 0.90 -7.85 -0.44
N TYR A 381 0.79 -9.05 0.13
CA TYR A 381 1.95 -9.79 0.61
C TYR A 381 2.87 -10.06 -0.58
N VAL A 382 4.13 -9.63 -0.46
CA VAL A 382 5.15 -9.83 -1.48
C VAL A 382 5.62 -11.27 -1.38
N GLU A 383 5.57 -12.04 -2.46
CA GLU A 383 5.92 -13.47 -2.41
C GLU A 383 7.43 -13.67 -2.56
N ASP A 384 8.09 -12.86 -3.39
CA ASP A 384 9.53 -12.80 -3.54
C ASP A 384 10.07 -11.45 -3.06
N ASP A 385 10.50 -11.38 -1.80
CA ASP A 385 11.12 -10.19 -1.22
C ASP A 385 12.54 -9.91 -1.77
N THR A 386 12.99 -10.76 -2.71
CA THR A 386 14.20 -10.53 -3.50
C THR A 386 13.95 -9.89 -4.85
N ASP A 387 12.70 -9.66 -5.26
CA ASP A 387 12.34 -8.86 -6.44
C ASP A 387 11.74 -7.52 -6.00
N GLU A 388 12.52 -6.45 -6.17
CA GLU A 388 12.07 -5.09 -5.90
C GLU A 388 10.83 -4.68 -6.69
N ASN A 389 10.57 -5.28 -7.87
CA ASN A 389 9.35 -4.99 -8.60
C ASN A 389 8.09 -5.48 -7.87
N GLU A 390 8.23 -6.53 -7.06
CA GLU A 390 7.19 -7.00 -6.17
C GLU A 390 7.15 -6.17 -4.89
N ILE A 391 8.30 -5.89 -4.26
CA ILE A 391 8.39 -5.05 -3.04
C ILE A 391 7.72 -3.69 -3.28
N PHE A 392 8.20 -2.94 -4.27
CA PHE A 392 7.65 -1.62 -4.64
C PHE A 392 6.72 -1.74 -5.83
N ASN A 393 5.64 -2.51 -5.65
CA ASN A 393 4.56 -2.53 -6.62
C ASN A 393 3.52 -1.46 -6.27
N GLY A 394 3.52 -0.33 -6.98
CA GLY A 394 2.58 0.76 -6.74
C GLY A 394 1.10 0.38 -6.72
N ASN A 395 0.72 -0.62 -7.48
CA ASN A 395 -0.66 -1.06 -7.50
C ASN A 395 -1.01 -1.90 -6.26
N LEU A 396 -0.05 -2.67 -5.72
CA LEU A 396 -0.29 -3.65 -4.65
C LEU A 396 0.16 -3.11 -3.29
N SER A 397 1.45 -2.79 -3.13
CA SER A 397 2.07 -2.34 -1.88
C SER A 397 1.61 -0.94 -1.43
N TYR A 398 1.12 -0.11 -2.36
CA TYR A 398 0.68 1.27 -2.11
C TYR A 398 -0.83 1.40 -2.30
N SER A 399 -1.31 1.39 -3.54
CA SER A 399 -2.70 1.67 -3.90
C SER A 399 -3.67 0.66 -3.27
N LYS A 400 -3.55 -0.64 -3.55
CA LYS A 400 -4.43 -1.66 -2.97
C LYS A 400 -4.27 -1.74 -1.45
N ALA A 401 -3.05 -1.60 -0.92
CA ALA A 401 -2.78 -1.59 0.53
C ALA A 401 -3.49 -0.44 1.27
N SER A 402 -3.45 0.79 0.75
CA SER A 402 -4.21 1.91 1.32
C SER A 402 -5.73 1.65 1.29
N TRP A 403 -6.21 0.98 0.24
CA TRP A 403 -7.61 0.54 0.15
C TRP A 403 -7.96 -0.51 1.21
N VAL A 404 -7.03 -1.37 1.63
CA VAL A 404 -7.27 -2.30 2.74
C VAL A 404 -7.53 -1.53 4.04
N LEU A 405 -6.76 -0.48 4.32
CA LEU A 405 -6.99 0.38 5.50
C LEU A 405 -8.32 1.14 5.40
N HIS A 406 -8.65 1.66 4.23
CA HIS A 406 -9.94 2.31 3.96
C HIS A 406 -11.13 1.35 4.19
N MET A 407 -11.06 0.14 3.63
CA MET A 407 -12.07 -0.90 3.84
C MET A 407 -12.14 -1.33 5.31
N LEU A 408 -10.99 -1.47 5.97
CA LEU A 408 -10.91 -1.83 7.39
C LEU A 408 -11.61 -0.79 8.26
N ARG A 409 -11.41 0.52 7.98
CA ARG A 409 -12.10 1.63 8.66
C ARG A 409 -13.61 1.48 8.61
N HIS A 410 -14.17 1.05 7.47
CA HIS A 410 -15.59 0.77 7.36
C HIS A 410 -16.00 -0.52 8.09
N VAL A 411 -15.21 -1.59 7.99
CA VAL A 411 -15.48 -2.90 8.60
C VAL A 411 -15.57 -2.82 10.13
N VAL A 412 -14.65 -2.11 10.77
CA VAL A 412 -14.59 -1.98 12.23
C VAL A 412 -15.37 -0.76 12.75
N GLY A 413 -15.66 0.20 11.87
CA GLY A 413 -16.27 1.48 12.20
C GLY A 413 -15.23 2.57 12.50
N ASP A 414 -15.58 3.81 12.14
CA ASP A 414 -14.68 4.97 12.15
C ASP A 414 -13.92 5.20 13.46
N SER A 415 -14.64 5.32 14.58
CA SER A 415 -14.04 5.51 15.90
C SER A 415 -13.11 4.36 16.29
N VAL A 416 -13.55 3.12 16.05
CA VAL A 416 -12.79 1.91 16.42
C VAL A 416 -11.53 1.80 15.58
N PHE A 417 -11.56 2.24 14.32
CA PHE A 417 -10.39 2.25 13.45
C PHE A 417 -9.29 3.18 13.98
N PHE A 418 -9.63 4.40 14.38
CA PHE A 418 -8.63 5.29 14.98
C PHE A 418 -8.20 4.82 16.38
N ASP A 419 -9.08 4.18 17.16
CA ASP A 419 -8.69 3.51 18.41
C ASP A 419 -7.67 2.37 18.16
N ILE A 420 -7.82 1.61 17.06
CA ILE A 420 -6.85 0.59 16.61
C ILE A 420 -5.50 1.23 16.31
N LEU A 421 -5.47 2.30 15.52
CA LEU A 421 -4.22 2.97 15.15
C LEU A 421 -3.51 3.55 16.38
N GLN A 422 -4.24 4.19 17.28
CA GLN A 422 -3.70 4.71 18.54
C GLN A 422 -3.20 3.59 19.45
N THR A 423 -3.90 2.46 19.50
CA THR A 423 -3.45 1.29 20.26
C THR A 423 -2.18 0.70 19.66
N TYR A 424 -2.10 0.58 18.33
CA TYR A 424 -0.94 0.06 17.63
C TYR A 424 0.29 0.95 17.86
N TYR A 425 0.11 2.27 17.74
CA TYR A 425 1.12 3.29 18.07
C TYR A 425 1.63 3.17 19.52
N ALA A 426 0.72 2.99 20.47
CA ALA A 426 1.04 2.98 21.90
C ALA A 426 1.54 1.62 22.43
N ASP A 427 1.49 0.57 21.62
CA ASP A 427 1.87 -0.77 22.06
C ASP A 427 3.39 -0.94 22.10
N SER A 428 3.92 -1.11 23.32
CA SER A 428 5.36 -1.29 23.57
C SER A 428 5.99 -2.52 22.88
N ARG A 429 5.18 -3.46 22.37
CA ARG A 429 5.68 -4.59 21.58
C ARG A 429 6.16 -4.17 20.20
N TYR A 430 5.59 -3.10 19.66
CA TYR A 430 5.82 -2.64 18.29
C TYR A 430 6.53 -1.29 18.25
N GLN A 431 6.31 -0.43 19.25
CA GLN A 431 6.92 0.89 19.33
C GLN A 431 8.46 0.81 19.22
N TYR A 432 9.01 1.51 18.22
CA TYR A 432 10.45 1.49 17.88
C TYR A 432 11.01 0.11 17.51
N GLY A 433 10.13 -0.86 17.21
CA GLY A 433 10.48 -2.22 16.80
C GLY A 433 10.06 -2.50 15.36
N THR A 434 9.73 -3.77 15.12
CA THR A 434 9.23 -4.24 13.82
C THR A 434 7.93 -5.04 13.97
N ALA A 435 7.19 -5.19 12.87
CA ALA A 435 5.91 -5.89 12.85
C ALA A 435 5.69 -6.69 11.57
N VAL A 436 4.82 -7.69 11.66
CA VAL A 436 4.24 -8.40 10.50
C VAL A 436 2.75 -8.19 10.38
N THR A 437 2.16 -8.63 9.26
CA THR A 437 0.71 -8.52 9.00
C THR A 437 -0.11 -9.04 10.19
N GLU A 438 0.27 -10.19 10.75
CA GLU A 438 -0.44 -10.83 11.86
C GLU A 438 -0.39 -10.02 13.15
N ASP A 439 0.66 -9.23 13.37
CA ASP A 439 0.77 -8.35 14.54
C ASP A 439 -0.29 -7.24 14.46
N PHE A 440 -0.38 -6.56 13.32
CA PHE A 440 -1.39 -5.53 13.10
C PHE A 440 -2.81 -6.13 13.12
N GLN A 441 -3.02 -7.28 12.48
CA GLN A 441 -4.29 -8.01 12.58
C GLN A 441 -4.66 -8.27 14.04
N GLY A 442 -3.72 -8.75 14.85
CA GLY A 442 -3.95 -9.03 16.27
C GLY A 442 -4.38 -7.79 17.06
N VAL A 443 -3.83 -6.61 16.76
CA VAL A 443 -4.28 -5.34 17.35
C VAL A 443 -5.71 -5.00 16.89
N CYS A 444 -5.99 -5.15 15.59
CA CYS A 444 -7.32 -4.89 15.03
C CYS A 444 -8.39 -5.75 15.70
N GLU A 445 -8.14 -7.05 15.86
CA GLU A 445 -9.07 -7.99 16.51
C GLU A 445 -9.22 -7.71 18.01
N SER A 446 -8.12 -7.37 18.69
CA SER A 446 -8.13 -7.05 20.12
C SER A 446 -8.98 -5.82 20.45
N VAL A 447 -8.94 -4.78 19.60
CA VAL A 447 -9.66 -3.52 19.85
C VAL A 447 -11.10 -3.61 19.34
N SER A 448 -11.31 -4.16 18.14
CA SER A 448 -12.66 -4.25 17.54
C SER A 448 -13.52 -5.36 18.14
N GLY A 449 -12.91 -6.41 18.70
CA GLY A 449 -13.60 -7.63 19.13
C GLY A 449 -14.11 -8.50 17.97
N LEU A 450 -13.77 -8.18 16.72
CA LEU A 450 -14.12 -8.96 15.54
C LEU A 450 -13.05 -10.03 15.25
N ASN A 451 -13.44 -11.13 14.61
CA ASN A 451 -12.48 -12.03 13.95
C ASN A 451 -12.26 -11.53 12.52
N LEU A 452 -11.03 -11.16 12.20
CA LEU A 452 -10.64 -10.52 10.95
C LEU A 452 -9.80 -11.44 10.06
N ASP A 453 -9.56 -12.70 10.46
CA ASP A 453 -8.85 -13.72 9.67
C ASP A 453 -9.26 -13.73 8.20
N LYS A 454 -10.58 -13.76 7.94
CA LYS A 454 -11.09 -13.78 6.55
C LYS A 454 -10.81 -12.48 5.81
N PHE A 455 -10.89 -11.34 6.47
CA PHE A 455 -10.63 -10.05 5.87
C PHE A 455 -9.16 -9.96 5.43
N PHE A 456 -8.22 -10.24 6.34
CA PHE A 456 -6.80 -10.21 6.03
C PHE A 456 -6.43 -11.29 5.00
N GLN A 457 -6.97 -12.50 5.10
CA GLN A 457 -6.75 -13.56 4.11
C GLN A 457 -7.23 -13.16 2.71
N GLN A 458 -8.38 -12.48 2.60
CA GLN A 458 -8.93 -12.07 1.31
C GLN A 458 -8.18 -10.90 0.69
N TRP A 459 -7.79 -9.92 1.51
CA TRP A 459 -7.32 -8.64 1.00
C TRP A 459 -5.79 -8.50 0.97
N ILE A 460 -5.07 -9.16 1.90
CA ILE A 460 -3.60 -9.16 1.91
C ILE A 460 -3.04 -10.31 1.07
N TYR A 461 -3.49 -11.53 1.38
CA TYR A 461 -2.98 -12.77 0.78
C TYR A 461 -3.80 -13.25 -0.42
N GLY A 462 -4.94 -12.59 -0.69
CA GLY A 462 -5.83 -12.91 -1.79
C GLY A 462 -5.74 -11.91 -2.95
N GLU A 463 -6.21 -12.36 -4.10
CA GLU A 463 -6.25 -11.56 -5.32
C GLU A 463 -7.65 -11.02 -5.66
N TYR A 464 -7.67 -9.98 -6.48
CA TYR A 464 -8.86 -9.35 -7.05
C TYR A 464 -9.82 -8.73 -6.00
N TYR A 465 -11.11 -8.66 -6.33
CA TYR A 465 -12.14 -7.87 -5.66
C TYR A 465 -13.54 -8.42 -6.02
N PRO A 466 -14.60 -8.12 -5.23
CA PRO A 466 -15.96 -8.54 -5.52
C PRO A 466 -16.59 -7.74 -6.68
N GLN A 467 -17.36 -8.44 -7.50
CA GLN A 467 -18.18 -7.86 -8.56
C GLN A 467 -19.65 -8.10 -8.23
N TYR A 468 -20.34 -7.09 -7.68
CA TYR A 468 -21.74 -7.25 -7.30
C TYR A 468 -22.70 -6.84 -8.42
N GLU A 469 -23.60 -7.75 -8.75
CA GLU A 469 -24.85 -7.45 -9.43
C GLU A 469 -25.96 -7.37 -8.38
N TYR A 470 -26.84 -6.38 -8.45
CA TYR A 470 -27.97 -6.33 -7.52
C TYR A 470 -29.28 -5.97 -8.20
N SER A 471 -30.38 -6.43 -7.62
CA SER A 471 -31.73 -6.05 -8.03
C SER A 471 -32.60 -5.88 -6.81
N TRP A 472 -33.57 -4.99 -6.90
CA TRP A 472 -34.50 -4.75 -5.81
C TRP A 472 -35.92 -4.56 -6.32
N SER A 473 -36.88 -4.76 -5.44
CA SER A 473 -38.29 -4.44 -5.64
C SER A 473 -38.88 -3.95 -4.33
N SER A 474 -39.94 -3.16 -4.39
CA SER A 474 -40.63 -2.67 -3.20
C SER A 474 -42.11 -3.03 -3.21
N ALA A 475 -42.67 -3.22 -2.02
CA ALA A 475 -44.10 -3.40 -1.80
C ALA A 475 -44.53 -2.74 -0.51
N ALA A 476 -45.72 -2.13 -0.49
CA ALA A 476 -46.32 -1.63 0.73
C ALA A 476 -46.64 -2.82 1.67
N GLU A 477 -46.19 -2.74 2.91
CA GLU A 477 -46.41 -3.73 3.97
C GLU A 477 -46.79 -3.02 5.27
N GLY A 478 -48.10 -2.99 5.56
CA GLY A 478 -48.63 -2.23 6.70
C GLY A 478 -48.48 -0.72 6.50
N ASN A 479 -47.78 -0.06 7.44
CA ASN A 479 -47.49 1.39 7.40
C ASN A 479 -46.08 1.69 6.85
N GLN A 480 -45.43 0.71 6.22
CA GLN A 480 -44.07 0.82 5.70
C GLN A 480 -44.00 0.24 4.29
N TYR A 481 -42.86 0.43 3.63
CA TYR A 481 -42.50 -0.24 2.39
C TYR A 481 -41.37 -1.22 2.66
N ARG A 482 -41.59 -2.48 2.28
CA ARG A 482 -40.57 -3.52 2.27
C ARG A 482 -39.81 -3.44 0.95
N ILE A 483 -38.49 -3.35 1.04
CA ILE A 483 -37.55 -3.49 -0.07
C ILE A 483 -36.99 -4.90 -0.02
N SER A 484 -37.26 -5.69 -1.05
CA SER A 484 -36.61 -6.99 -1.25
C SER A 484 -35.41 -6.81 -2.18
N LEU A 485 -34.22 -6.79 -1.59
CA LEU A 485 -32.92 -6.64 -2.24
C LEU A 485 -32.29 -8.02 -2.45
N SER A 486 -31.77 -8.26 -3.65
CA SER A 486 -30.95 -9.42 -3.99
C SER A 486 -29.59 -8.93 -4.46
N ILE A 487 -28.53 -9.40 -3.82
CA ILE A 487 -27.13 -9.12 -4.18
C ILE A 487 -26.52 -10.44 -4.68
N ASP A 488 -25.86 -10.39 -5.82
CA ASP A 488 -25.15 -11.48 -6.45
C ASP A 488 -23.67 -11.10 -6.58
N GLN A 489 -22.77 -11.86 -5.94
CA GLN A 489 -21.35 -11.82 -6.30
C GLN A 489 -21.18 -12.58 -7.61
N THR A 490 -20.51 -12.01 -8.61
CA THR A 490 -20.45 -12.57 -9.98
C THR A 490 -19.04 -12.92 -10.45
N GLN A 491 -18.01 -12.50 -9.69
CA GLN A 491 -16.62 -12.81 -10.01
C GLN A 491 -16.38 -14.33 -10.04
N THR A 492 -15.52 -14.78 -10.96
CA THR A 492 -15.17 -16.21 -11.13
C THR A 492 -13.67 -16.50 -10.99
N ASN A 493 -12.86 -15.45 -10.89
CA ASN A 493 -11.40 -15.50 -10.78
C ASN A 493 -10.89 -15.55 -9.33
N THR A 494 -11.77 -15.38 -8.35
CA THR A 494 -11.45 -15.43 -6.92
C THR A 494 -12.66 -15.95 -6.12
N GLY A 495 -12.49 -16.10 -4.81
CA GLY A 495 -13.55 -16.54 -3.90
C GLY A 495 -14.66 -15.50 -3.69
N LEU A 496 -15.60 -15.87 -2.81
CA LEU A 496 -16.59 -14.92 -2.30
C LEU A 496 -15.93 -14.03 -1.25
N PHE A 497 -16.27 -12.74 -1.26
CA PHE A 497 -15.84 -11.77 -0.27
C PHE A 497 -16.88 -11.62 0.84
N TRP A 498 -16.41 -11.29 2.04
CA TRP A 498 -17.29 -10.98 3.16
C TRP A 498 -17.11 -9.52 3.57
N MET A 499 -18.09 -8.68 3.20
CA MET A 499 -18.00 -7.24 3.42
C MET A 499 -19.33 -6.67 3.92
N PRO A 500 -19.29 -5.63 4.77
CA PRO A 500 -20.44 -4.76 5.00
C PRO A 500 -20.63 -3.87 3.76
N ILE A 501 -21.84 -3.85 3.23
CA ILE A 501 -22.23 -3.04 2.08
C ILE A 501 -23.27 -2.01 2.53
N ASP A 502 -22.95 -0.73 2.34
CA ASP A 502 -23.93 0.34 2.49
C ASP A 502 -25.01 0.24 1.40
N VAL A 503 -26.27 0.31 1.81
CA VAL A 503 -27.44 0.33 0.95
C VAL A 503 -28.14 1.65 1.14
N PHE A 504 -27.87 2.57 0.22
CA PHE A 504 -28.47 3.90 0.19
C PHE A 504 -29.86 3.84 -0.43
N VAL A 505 -30.87 4.22 0.33
CA VAL A 505 -32.28 4.22 -0.07
C VAL A 505 -32.80 5.65 -0.06
N GLN A 506 -33.25 6.13 -1.22
CA GLN A 506 -33.90 7.43 -1.33
C GLN A 506 -35.40 7.29 -1.22
N THR A 507 -36.04 8.15 -0.43
CA THR A 507 -37.50 8.25 -0.34
C THR A 507 -37.94 9.72 -0.40
N ALA A 508 -39.22 9.96 -0.60
CA ALA A 508 -39.76 11.32 -0.57
C ALA A 508 -39.63 12.00 0.81
N ALA A 509 -39.52 11.23 1.90
CA ALA A 509 -39.36 11.76 3.25
C ALA A 509 -37.90 11.95 3.68
N GLY A 510 -36.95 11.47 2.88
CA GLY A 510 -35.52 11.57 3.13
C GLY A 510 -34.78 10.28 2.78
N ASP A 511 -33.46 10.38 2.82
CA ASP A 511 -32.56 9.29 2.49
C ASP A 511 -32.23 8.45 3.74
N THR A 512 -31.95 7.18 3.56
CA THR A 512 -31.58 6.25 4.65
C THR A 512 -30.48 5.31 4.15
N ILE A 513 -29.50 5.04 5.01
CA ILE A 513 -28.45 4.04 4.74
C ILE A 513 -28.70 2.84 5.65
N PHE A 514 -28.72 1.64 5.05
CA PHE A 514 -28.65 0.37 5.76
C PHE A 514 -27.28 -0.26 5.53
N VAL A 515 -26.71 -0.93 6.53
CA VAL A 515 -25.51 -1.75 6.34
C VAL A 515 -25.92 -3.21 6.29
N VAL A 516 -25.64 -3.91 5.18
CA VAL A 516 -25.90 -5.35 5.04
C VAL A 516 -24.60 -6.13 4.87
N TRP A 517 -24.49 -7.28 5.52
CA TRP A 517 -23.31 -8.14 5.42
C TRP A 517 -23.50 -9.18 4.33
N ASP A 518 -22.84 -8.99 3.19
CA ASP A 518 -22.85 -9.95 2.08
C ASP A 518 -21.71 -10.95 2.23
N SER A 519 -22.03 -12.23 2.09
CA SER A 519 -21.10 -13.36 2.29
C SER A 519 -21.40 -14.57 1.40
N LEU A 520 -22.43 -14.48 0.55
CA LEU A 520 -22.92 -15.58 -0.27
C LEU A 520 -22.88 -15.19 -1.74
N GLN A 521 -22.84 -16.19 -2.62
CA GLN A 521 -22.90 -15.97 -4.07
C GLN A 521 -24.17 -15.20 -4.46
N THR A 522 -25.31 -15.53 -3.83
CA THR A 522 -26.58 -14.82 -3.95
C THR A 522 -27.13 -14.65 -2.53
N GLN A 523 -27.31 -13.42 -2.08
CA GLN A 523 -27.87 -13.11 -0.77
C GLN A 523 -29.07 -12.19 -0.92
N GLN A 524 -30.12 -12.46 -0.13
CA GLN A 524 -31.34 -11.67 -0.13
C GLN A 524 -31.52 -10.97 1.21
N PHE A 525 -31.97 -9.72 1.14
CA PHE A 525 -32.22 -8.87 2.29
C PHE A 525 -33.60 -8.24 2.17
N ASP A 526 -34.27 -8.10 3.30
CA ASP A 526 -35.49 -7.32 3.43
C ASP A 526 -35.21 -6.10 4.29
N LEU A 527 -35.37 -4.91 3.69
CA LEU A 527 -35.19 -3.61 4.35
C LEU A 527 -36.54 -2.91 4.44
N PHE A 528 -36.74 -2.08 5.46
CA PHE A 528 -38.03 -1.42 5.71
C PHE A 528 -37.84 0.09 5.84
N VAL A 529 -38.58 0.84 5.03
CA VAL A 529 -38.61 2.31 5.04
C VAL A 529 -40.06 2.80 5.20
N ASN A 530 -40.23 4.03 5.70
CA ASN A 530 -41.57 4.55 6.02
C ASN A 530 -42.31 5.12 4.80
N ASP A 531 -41.60 5.38 3.70
CA ASP A 531 -42.13 5.96 2.47
C ASP A 531 -41.68 5.15 1.25
N GLU A 532 -42.37 5.33 0.12
CA GLU A 532 -42.07 4.58 -1.09
C GLU A 532 -40.62 4.84 -1.55
N PRO A 533 -39.79 3.78 -1.73
CA PRO A 533 -38.41 3.94 -2.16
C PRO A 533 -38.35 4.37 -3.64
N ILE A 534 -37.63 5.46 -3.88
CA ILE A 534 -37.38 6.06 -5.19
C ILE A 534 -36.21 5.35 -5.88
N SER A 535 -35.13 5.10 -5.13
CA SER A 535 -33.96 4.36 -5.60
C SER A 535 -33.28 3.61 -4.48
N VAL A 536 -32.60 2.51 -4.82
CA VAL A 536 -31.70 1.77 -3.94
C VAL A 536 -30.36 1.67 -4.64
N GLN A 537 -29.28 2.07 -3.96
CA GLN A 537 -27.93 2.06 -4.50
C GLN A 537 -26.98 1.39 -3.50
N LEU A 538 -26.02 0.60 -3.99
CA LEU A 538 -25.03 -0.04 -3.14
C LEU A 538 -23.75 0.80 -3.08
N ASP A 539 -23.24 1.01 -1.87
CA ASP A 539 -21.90 1.52 -1.54
C ASP A 539 -21.55 2.81 -2.33
N THR A 540 -22.43 3.81 -2.22
CA THR A 540 -22.33 5.07 -2.96
C THR A 540 -21.07 5.86 -2.61
N ASP A 541 -20.59 5.72 -1.38
CA ASP A 541 -19.40 6.40 -0.87
C ASP A 541 -18.11 5.58 -1.11
N LYS A 542 -18.23 4.43 -1.78
CA LYS A 542 -17.12 3.57 -2.19
C LYS A 542 -16.23 3.07 -1.05
N TRP A 543 -16.83 2.59 0.03
CA TRP A 543 -16.11 1.95 1.14
C TRP A 543 -15.49 0.60 0.77
N ILE A 544 -15.87 0.01 -0.37
CA ILE A 544 -15.38 -1.29 -0.81
C ILE A 544 -14.67 -1.15 -2.16
N LEU A 545 -13.48 -1.73 -2.28
CA LEU A 545 -12.82 -1.92 -3.56
C LEU A 545 -13.63 -2.95 -4.37
N ARG A 546 -14.47 -2.50 -5.31
CA ARG A 546 -15.48 -3.34 -5.97
C ARG A 546 -15.90 -2.83 -7.35
N ASP A 547 -16.63 -3.67 -8.08
CA ASP A 547 -17.52 -3.24 -9.15
C ASP A 547 -18.98 -3.44 -8.75
N VAL A 548 -19.86 -2.52 -9.15
CA VAL A 548 -21.31 -2.68 -8.95
C VAL A 548 -22.14 -2.35 -10.15
N THR A 549 -23.10 -3.22 -10.41
CA THR A 549 -24.10 -3.07 -11.47
C THR A 549 -25.49 -3.30 -10.92
N GLU A 550 -26.37 -2.30 -11.03
CA GLU A 550 -27.81 -2.51 -10.84
C GLU A 550 -28.39 -3.23 -12.05
N VAL A 551 -28.92 -4.43 -11.83
CA VAL A 551 -29.64 -5.18 -12.85
C VAL A 551 -31.09 -4.71 -12.82
N THR A 552 -31.35 -3.60 -13.52
CA THR A 552 -32.73 -3.17 -13.76
C THR A 552 -33.41 -4.21 -14.65
N SER A 553 -34.43 -4.87 -14.12
CA SER A 553 -35.43 -5.47 -14.99
C SER A 553 -35.91 -4.36 -15.94
N ALA A 554 -35.90 -4.59 -17.26
CA ALA A 554 -36.29 -3.61 -18.27
C ALA A 554 -37.81 -3.30 -18.23
N LEU A 555 -38.29 -2.81 -17.08
CA LEU A 555 -39.69 -2.55 -16.73
C LEU A 555 -39.85 -1.30 -15.84
N ALA A 556 -38.87 -0.40 -15.76
CA ALA A 556 -38.98 0.82 -14.97
C ALA A 556 -39.26 2.12 -15.77
N ASN A 557 -39.33 2.10 -17.11
CA ASN A 557 -39.71 3.28 -17.89
C ASN A 557 -40.62 2.92 -19.08
N ALA A 558 -41.93 3.00 -18.88
CA ALA A 558 -42.92 2.81 -19.93
C ALA A 558 -43.61 4.13 -20.31
N THR A 559 -43.00 4.88 -21.23
CA THR A 559 -43.75 5.71 -22.19
C THR A 559 -43.20 5.47 -23.59
N ASN A 560 -43.77 4.49 -24.29
CA ASN A 560 -44.12 4.48 -25.72
C ASN A 560 -44.19 3.05 -26.28
N SER A 561 -45.41 2.67 -26.66
CA SER A 561 -45.80 1.78 -27.78
C SER A 561 -44.84 0.67 -28.28
N TYR A 562 -45.16 -0.57 -27.89
CA TYR A 562 -45.09 -1.91 -28.55
C TYR A 562 -43.95 -2.25 -29.55
N PRO A 563 -43.37 -3.49 -29.54
CA PRO A 563 -44.09 -4.76 -29.42
C PRO A 563 -43.56 -5.75 -28.34
N SER A 564 -44.45 -6.67 -27.97
CA SER A 564 -44.37 -7.81 -27.03
C SER A 564 -43.12 -8.05 -26.14
N ARG A 565 -43.42 -8.10 -24.83
CA ARG A 565 -42.59 -8.58 -23.72
C ARG A 565 -42.43 -10.11 -23.75
N ASP A 566 -41.86 -10.67 -24.81
CA ASP A 566 -42.00 -12.10 -25.09
C ASP A 566 -41.11 -13.03 -24.26
N PHE A 567 -41.73 -14.13 -23.82
CA PHE A 567 -41.13 -15.36 -23.31
C PHE A 567 -39.73 -15.70 -23.87
N ARG A 568 -38.73 -15.84 -22.98
CA ARG A 568 -37.31 -16.03 -23.33
C ARG A 568 -36.57 -16.99 -22.39
N ILE A 569 -35.53 -17.64 -22.89
CA ILE A 569 -34.57 -18.40 -22.06
C ILE A 569 -33.50 -17.43 -21.59
N ILE A 570 -33.18 -17.47 -20.29
CA ILE A 570 -32.15 -16.64 -19.66
C ILE A 570 -30.80 -17.36 -19.76
N GLY A 571 -30.76 -18.65 -19.42
CA GLY A 571 -29.53 -19.43 -19.46
C GLY A 571 -29.69 -20.80 -18.82
N ALA A 572 -28.61 -21.58 -18.84
CA ALA A 572 -28.53 -22.90 -18.20
C ALA A 572 -27.25 -22.95 -17.36
N TYR A 573 -27.37 -23.29 -16.07
CA TYR A 573 -26.23 -23.37 -15.15
C TYR A 573 -26.35 -24.57 -14.19
N PRO A 574 -25.24 -25.25 -13.88
CA PRO A 574 -23.94 -25.16 -14.55
C PRO A 574 -24.05 -25.60 -16.03
N ASN A 575 -23.16 -25.14 -16.91
CA ASN A 575 -23.07 -25.57 -18.31
C ASN A 575 -21.67 -25.24 -18.88
N PRO A 576 -20.73 -26.21 -18.98
CA PRO A 576 -20.93 -27.66 -18.88
C PRO A 576 -21.39 -28.13 -17.49
N PHE A 577 -22.07 -29.27 -17.40
CA PHE A 577 -22.70 -29.75 -16.17
C PHE A 577 -22.44 -31.23 -15.87
N ASN A 578 -22.50 -31.62 -14.59
CA ASN A 578 -22.42 -33.01 -14.13
C ASN A 578 -23.07 -33.20 -12.73
N PRO A 579 -24.04 -34.10 -12.54
CA PRO A 579 -24.95 -34.66 -13.54
C PRO A 579 -26.15 -33.74 -13.81
N ALA A 580 -26.29 -32.61 -13.11
CA ALA A 580 -27.50 -31.78 -13.14
C ALA A 580 -27.27 -30.35 -13.67
N VAL A 581 -28.23 -29.85 -14.45
CA VAL A 581 -28.28 -28.47 -14.97
C VAL A 581 -29.63 -27.85 -14.66
N THR A 582 -29.65 -26.56 -14.33
CA THR A 582 -30.87 -25.78 -14.15
C THR A 582 -31.02 -24.78 -15.29
N VAL A 583 -32.13 -24.87 -16.03
CA VAL A 583 -32.49 -23.91 -17.09
C VAL A 583 -33.40 -22.84 -16.50
N LYS A 584 -32.97 -21.58 -16.62
CA LYS A 584 -33.73 -20.38 -16.24
C LYS A 584 -34.45 -19.83 -17.47
N PHE A 585 -35.76 -19.61 -17.37
CA PHE A 585 -36.54 -18.94 -18.42
C PHE A 585 -37.50 -17.92 -17.81
N PHE A 586 -37.78 -16.85 -18.56
CA PHE A 586 -38.72 -15.81 -18.19
C PHE A 586 -40.00 -15.96 -19.01
N GLN A 587 -41.14 -15.76 -18.35
CA GLN A 587 -42.41 -15.49 -19.02
C GLN A 587 -43.07 -14.28 -18.38
N ASP A 588 -43.82 -13.56 -19.20
CA ASP A 588 -44.49 -12.30 -18.91
C ASP A 588 -45.83 -12.45 -18.18
N GLU A 589 -46.46 -13.61 -18.31
CA GLU A 589 -47.75 -13.90 -17.68
C GLU A 589 -47.82 -15.36 -17.23
N ARG A 590 -48.81 -15.64 -16.37
CA ARG A 590 -49.05 -17.00 -15.89
C ARG A 590 -49.63 -17.86 -17.02
N SER A 591 -48.78 -18.70 -17.63
CA SER A 591 -49.15 -19.53 -18.79
C SER A 591 -48.62 -20.97 -18.68
N PRO A 592 -49.21 -21.94 -19.41
CA PRO A 592 -48.73 -23.32 -19.42
C PRO A 592 -47.48 -23.47 -20.31
N VAL A 593 -46.44 -24.10 -19.76
CA VAL A 593 -45.17 -24.34 -20.46
C VAL A 593 -44.84 -25.84 -20.47
N SER A 594 -44.38 -26.33 -21.63
CA SER A 594 -43.84 -27.68 -21.78
C SER A 594 -42.32 -27.62 -21.95
N VAL A 595 -41.60 -28.54 -21.29
CA VAL A 595 -40.14 -28.62 -21.35
C VAL A 595 -39.73 -30.05 -21.69
N ASP A 596 -39.06 -30.21 -22.82
CA ASP A 596 -38.56 -31.48 -23.34
C ASP A 596 -37.03 -31.38 -23.53
N VAL A 597 -36.30 -32.47 -23.34
CA VAL A 597 -34.86 -32.56 -23.60
C VAL A 597 -34.60 -33.49 -24.78
N TYR A 598 -33.75 -33.07 -25.70
CA TYR A 598 -33.38 -33.80 -26.91
C TYR A 598 -31.88 -34.06 -26.98
N ASP A 599 -31.50 -35.20 -27.57
CA ASP A 599 -30.10 -35.48 -27.93
C ASP A 599 -29.70 -34.78 -29.26
N ASN A 600 -28.43 -34.91 -29.64
CA ASN A 600 -27.89 -34.34 -30.88
C ASN A 600 -28.47 -34.94 -32.18
N LEU A 601 -29.17 -36.08 -32.10
CA LEU A 601 -29.90 -36.70 -33.20
C LEU A 601 -31.37 -36.26 -33.25
N GLY A 602 -31.79 -35.37 -32.33
CA GLY A 602 -33.16 -34.87 -32.25
C GLY A 602 -34.15 -35.85 -31.61
N ARG A 603 -33.68 -36.91 -30.95
CA ARG A 603 -34.53 -37.84 -30.18
C ARG A 603 -34.83 -37.23 -28.81
N ARG A 604 -36.10 -37.24 -28.41
CA ARG A 604 -36.50 -36.77 -27.08
C ARG A 604 -36.08 -37.81 -26.03
N ILE A 605 -35.22 -37.41 -25.11
CA ILE A 605 -34.67 -38.27 -24.06
C ILE A 605 -35.31 -38.03 -22.69
N ALA A 606 -35.88 -36.85 -22.45
CA ALA A 606 -36.60 -36.55 -21.22
C ALA A 606 -37.73 -35.54 -21.47
N ARG A 607 -38.74 -35.57 -20.60
CA ARG A 607 -39.80 -34.57 -20.51
C ARG A 607 -39.86 -34.10 -19.06
N LEU A 608 -39.52 -32.83 -18.86
CA LEU A 608 -39.39 -32.23 -17.52
C LEU A 608 -40.68 -31.55 -17.08
N ALA A 609 -41.49 -31.08 -18.03
CA ALA A 609 -42.81 -30.50 -17.77
C ALA A 609 -43.73 -30.66 -18.99
N GLU A 610 -45.02 -30.89 -18.74
CA GLU A 610 -46.06 -30.95 -19.78
C GLU A 610 -47.19 -29.99 -19.43
N ARG A 611 -47.34 -28.91 -20.21
CA ARG A 611 -48.32 -27.84 -20.00
C ARG A 611 -48.42 -27.39 -18.54
N ARG A 612 -47.29 -27.36 -17.82
CA ARG A 612 -47.26 -26.99 -16.40
C ARG A 612 -47.48 -25.48 -16.32
N MET A 613 -48.42 -25.06 -15.47
CA MET A 613 -48.65 -23.65 -15.20
C MET A 613 -47.46 -23.08 -14.42
N TYR A 614 -46.84 -22.05 -14.97
CA TYR A 614 -45.84 -21.24 -14.27
C TYR A 614 -46.40 -19.83 -14.09
N ASN A 615 -45.94 -19.08 -13.08
CA ASN A 615 -46.33 -17.68 -12.87
C ASN A 615 -45.49 -16.74 -13.75
N SER A 616 -45.92 -15.48 -13.90
CA SER A 616 -45.05 -14.44 -14.48
C SER A 616 -43.74 -14.34 -13.70
N GLY A 617 -42.64 -14.01 -14.38
CA GLY A 617 -41.30 -13.91 -13.79
C GLY A 617 -40.36 -15.06 -14.17
N ILE A 618 -39.25 -15.15 -13.46
CA ILE A 618 -38.18 -16.13 -13.72
C ILE A 618 -38.57 -17.49 -13.14
N GLN A 619 -38.53 -18.49 -14.00
CA GLN A 619 -38.81 -19.88 -13.68
C GLN A 619 -37.54 -20.71 -13.83
N ARG A 620 -37.40 -21.71 -12.97
CA ARG A 620 -36.27 -22.63 -12.94
C ARG A 620 -36.78 -24.04 -13.19
N ILE A 621 -36.13 -24.77 -14.10
CA ILE A 621 -36.38 -26.19 -14.30
C ILE A 621 -35.05 -26.95 -14.36
N SER A 622 -34.93 -27.96 -13.50
CA SER A 622 -33.70 -28.75 -13.39
C SER A 622 -33.83 -30.06 -14.14
N TRP A 623 -32.74 -30.46 -14.77
CA TRP A 623 -32.59 -31.76 -15.41
C TRP A 623 -31.40 -32.48 -14.81
N ASN A 624 -31.65 -33.67 -14.26
CA ASN A 624 -30.60 -34.61 -13.86
C ASN A 624 -30.38 -35.61 -15.01
N ALA A 625 -29.16 -35.60 -15.56
CA ALA A 625 -28.74 -36.42 -16.69
C ALA A 625 -27.81 -37.58 -16.28
N GLU A 626 -27.89 -38.04 -15.03
CA GLU A 626 -27.08 -39.14 -14.50
C GLU A 626 -27.15 -40.43 -15.34
N GLN A 627 -28.25 -40.69 -16.04
CA GLN A 627 -28.39 -41.86 -16.92
C GLN A 627 -28.01 -41.60 -18.39
N GLN A 628 -27.46 -40.43 -18.73
CA GLN A 628 -27.11 -40.04 -20.09
C GLN A 628 -25.60 -40.08 -20.32
N ALA A 629 -25.16 -40.22 -21.58
CA ALA A 629 -23.74 -40.20 -21.93
C ALA A 629 -23.22 -38.74 -22.01
N SER A 630 -21.92 -38.52 -21.83
CA SER A 630 -21.31 -37.19 -22.10
C SER A 630 -21.64 -36.74 -23.52
N GLY A 631 -22.02 -35.48 -23.69
CA GLY A 631 -22.46 -34.98 -24.98
C GLY A 631 -23.31 -33.72 -24.94
N ILE A 632 -23.70 -33.26 -26.12
CA ILE A 632 -24.55 -32.08 -26.31
C ILE A 632 -26.01 -32.49 -26.27
N TYR A 633 -26.79 -31.77 -25.47
CA TYR A 633 -28.23 -31.89 -25.36
C TYR A 633 -28.92 -30.54 -25.57
N PHE A 634 -30.19 -30.59 -25.95
CA PHE A 634 -31.01 -29.41 -26.17
C PHE A 634 -32.23 -29.42 -25.27
N VAL A 635 -32.33 -28.46 -24.36
CA VAL A 635 -33.54 -28.24 -23.56
C VAL A 635 -34.45 -27.30 -24.34
N VAL A 636 -35.64 -27.79 -24.69
CA VAL A 636 -36.63 -27.10 -25.50
C VAL A 636 -37.81 -26.71 -24.63
N ILE A 637 -38.11 -25.43 -24.59
CA ILE A 637 -39.20 -24.85 -23.79
C ILE A 637 -40.24 -24.29 -24.75
N LYS A 638 -41.50 -24.73 -24.60
CA LYS A 638 -42.64 -24.36 -25.45
C LYS A 638 -43.69 -23.64 -24.61
N LYS A 639 -44.04 -22.41 -25.01
CA LYS A 639 -45.18 -21.63 -24.52
C LYS A 639 -46.07 -21.34 -25.73
N GLU A 640 -47.29 -21.87 -25.74
CA GLU A 640 -48.24 -21.72 -26.86
C GLU A 640 -47.61 -22.02 -28.25
N ASN A 641 -47.56 -21.03 -29.15
CA ASN A 641 -46.96 -21.12 -30.48
C ASN A 641 -45.44 -20.81 -30.49
N THR A 642 -44.86 -20.46 -29.35
CA THR A 642 -43.46 -20.06 -29.22
C THR A 642 -42.60 -21.20 -28.68
N ARG A 643 -41.54 -21.51 -29.42
CA ARG A 643 -40.53 -22.51 -29.04
C ARG A 643 -39.18 -21.84 -28.87
N LYS A 644 -38.54 -22.06 -27.72
CA LYS A 644 -37.16 -21.65 -27.44
C LYS A 644 -36.32 -22.88 -27.10
N LEU A 645 -35.01 -22.82 -27.35
CA LEU A 645 -34.09 -23.92 -27.05
C LEU A 645 -32.79 -23.37 -26.46
N VAL A 646 -32.17 -24.15 -25.57
CA VAL A 646 -30.83 -23.89 -25.05
C VAL A 646 -29.98 -25.15 -25.15
N LYS A 647 -28.73 -24.97 -25.58
CA LYS A 647 -27.73 -26.02 -25.68
C LYS A 647 -27.08 -26.21 -24.31
N VAL A 648 -27.04 -27.45 -23.82
CA VAL A 648 -26.35 -27.84 -22.59
C VAL A 648 -25.34 -28.97 -22.89
N LEU A 649 -24.19 -28.94 -22.22
CA LEU A 649 -23.09 -29.88 -22.42
C LEU A 649 -22.88 -30.71 -21.14
N LEU A 650 -23.20 -32.00 -21.20
CA LEU A 650 -22.93 -32.96 -20.12
C LEU A 650 -21.49 -33.45 -20.25
N VAL A 651 -20.72 -33.33 -19.16
CA VAL A 651 -19.34 -33.82 -19.06
C VAL A 651 -19.24 -34.74 -17.85
N LYS A 652 -19.22 -36.05 -18.08
CA LYS A 652 -18.97 -37.06 -17.04
C LYS A 652 -17.51 -37.41 -16.91
#